data_AF-A0A354MX11-F1
#
_entry.id   AF-A0A354MX11-F1
#
_cell.length_a   1.000
_cell.length_b   1.000
_cell.length_c   1.000
_cell.angle_alpha   90.00
_cell.angle_beta   90.00
_cell.angle_gamma   90.00
#
_symmetry.space_group_name_H-M   'P 1'
#
loop_
_entity.id
_entity.type
_entity.pdbx_description
1 polymer ?
#
loop_
_entity_poly.entity_id
_entity_poly.type
_entity_poly.pdbx_seq_one_letter_code
_entity_poly.pdbx_strand_id
1 'polypeptide(L)'
;MKRRILAFLLCLSLLLPVFAVLAAAVEPEEAPTPMAAFASEHIDGKVLRDDGTIGIPVELNTYIKGGDAKSATEDTASIFYVIGTNTERVGTDSDEEIIRDLLDEGYLVTVVDYRDNAAAVSPALDWSLQKLRLDAVNNGTYLGGAKHHAVQNYILPAGYRIVRNLEYFDIEAETNPAVLDWIVKIWNEDFTDRLGETDTVDKNGNACKVKDIVAETIDDCRNKDGTPLDLKLRMDFIYPSNPDHEVPVMCLSSSSEDRNGNWMRDIRPHMTGFLFAGYAGVTWDHVYVPMARYDHYGYFEDTQNYDAHTLQRLIGVKAQTAAVRFVRYMANADHETYRFDLDRFGAFGMSKGGYVYLLGNKHPETFAELWNLAGDADETNGAQRWLTYEGGARDGETIPSNVQMVYAAVGNGEEWCSEDFAPTFSSQGEDDGDVSVNSYMERLRSNSRYFDIPYLGFTMPDVGHTLIYGYSKKYQVDMYRALFDFANYYLQDANAVCEYITPIDGTQEVPTDGKITLKFTGPVSRYEISEKVRVIDTVSGTDVTGEWECELGRTSWTFTPYDMRGGVEHIVYVPRDLLAENGKPLAAAKAVRFVTLSESTTDASDAFSTSGDMTLTKGEGDTSGVYIVMPVTDLSDSTSESLRFSVTNDAYNRVAVYAVKEYNEENPAASVRGEKLGTVNIGGKGEYRFDVSDYLATLTEGARAVF
;
A
#
# COMPACT_ATOMS: atom_id res chain seq x y z
N MET A 1 55.66 45.72 6.19
CA MET A 1 54.31 46.34 6.19
C MET A 1 53.70 46.47 4.80
N LYS A 2 54.34 47.16 3.84
CA LYS A 2 53.79 47.40 2.49
C LYS A 2 53.33 46.15 1.70
N ARG A 3 54.08 45.04 1.74
CA ARG A 3 53.68 43.78 1.06
C ARG A 3 52.45 43.10 1.66
N ARG A 4 52.24 43.21 2.98
CA ARG A 4 51.06 42.63 3.66
C ARG A 4 49.79 43.45 3.39
N ILE A 5 49.92 44.77 3.28
CA ILE A 5 48.80 45.66 2.89
C ILE A 5 48.39 45.40 1.44
N LEU A 6 49.36 45.22 0.53
CA LEU A 6 49.07 44.93 -0.87
C LEU A 6 48.39 43.56 -1.06
N ALA A 7 48.83 42.52 -0.34
CA ALA A 7 48.19 41.21 -0.37
C ALA A 7 46.74 41.24 0.19
N PHE A 8 46.51 41.99 1.27
CA PHE A 8 45.15 42.17 1.82
C PHE A 8 44.23 42.91 0.84
N LEU A 9 44.72 43.98 0.20
CA LEU A 9 43.95 44.71 -0.81
C LEU A 9 43.66 43.86 -2.06
N LEU A 10 44.59 42.99 -2.47
CA LEU A 10 44.38 42.06 -3.58
C LEU A 10 43.33 40.98 -3.24
N CYS A 11 43.39 40.38 -2.05
CA CYS A 11 42.36 39.46 -1.58
C CYS A 11 40.98 40.14 -1.49
N LEU A 12 40.92 41.36 -0.98
CA LEU A 12 39.68 42.14 -0.91
C LEU A 12 39.13 42.45 -2.32
N SER A 13 40.01 42.77 -3.28
CA SER A 13 39.63 43.04 -4.68
C SER A 13 39.15 41.79 -5.44
N LEU A 14 39.62 40.61 -5.07
CA LEU A 14 39.18 39.33 -5.63
C LEU A 14 37.86 38.85 -5.01
N LEU A 15 37.57 39.24 -3.77
CA LEU A 15 36.30 38.93 -3.09
C LEU A 15 35.18 39.90 -3.46
N LEU A 16 35.49 41.16 -3.80
CA LEU A 16 34.51 42.18 -4.20
C LEU A 16 33.58 41.77 -5.37
N PRO A 17 34.03 41.11 -6.46
CA PRO A 17 33.13 40.63 -7.50
C PRO A 17 32.26 39.44 -7.03
N VAL A 18 32.71 38.63 -6.08
CA VAL A 18 31.90 37.55 -5.49
C VAL A 18 30.77 38.13 -4.65
N PHE A 19 31.03 39.18 -3.87
CA PHE A 19 30.00 39.91 -3.13
C PHE A 19 29.05 40.70 -4.05
N ALA A 20 29.54 41.21 -5.18
CA ALA A 20 28.69 41.89 -6.16
C ALA A 20 27.74 40.93 -6.90
N VAL A 21 28.17 39.68 -7.18
CA VAL A 21 27.30 38.64 -7.77
C VAL A 21 26.29 38.12 -6.74
N LEU A 22 26.67 38.01 -5.46
CA LEU A 22 25.73 37.64 -4.38
C LEU A 22 24.72 38.75 -4.05
N ALA A 23 25.10 40.03 -4.20
CA ALA A 23 24.20 41.17 -3.97
C ALA A 23 23.29 41.49 -5.16
N ALA A 24 23.64 41.05 -6.38
CA ALA A 24 22.89 41.33 -7.60
C ALA A 24 21.81 40.28 -7.95
N ALA A 25 21.63 39.24 -7.13
CA ALA A 25 20.68 38.15 -7.38
C ALA A 25 19.59 37.99 -6.30
N VAL A 26 19.41 38.99 -5.42
CA VAL A 26 18.17 39.08 -4.64
C VAL A 26 17.17 39.82 -5.51
N GLU A 27 16.53 39.11 -6.44
CA GLU A 27 15.29 39.61 -7.03
C GLU A 27 14.36 40.03 -5.89
N PRO A 28 13.59 41.12 -6.03
CA PRO A 28 12.64 41.51 -4.99
C PRO A 28 11.74 40.33 -4.66
N GLU A 29 11.48 40.11 -3.37
CA GLU A 29 10.50 39.13 -2.93
C GLU A 29 9.17 39.47 -3.60
N GLU A 30 8.63 38.51 -4.36
CA GLU A 30 7.37 38.70 -5.05
C GLU A 30 6.28 38.85 -4.00
N ALA A 31 5.50 39.93 -4.09
CA ALA A 31 4.41 40.14 -3.15
C ALA A 31 3.29 39.13 -3.45
N PRO A 32 2.67 38.53 -2.41
CA PRO A 32 1.46 37.72 -2.60
C PRO A 32 0.36 38.58 -3.23
N THR A 33 -0.49 37.93 -4.02
CA THR A 33 -1.66 38.48 -4.70
C THR A 33 -2.92 37.83 -4.11
N PRO A 34 -3.49 38.39 -3.03
CA PRO A 34 -4.72 37.86 -2.45
C PRO A 34 -5.86 37.82 -3.47
N MET A 35 -6.75 36.85 -3.32
CA MET A 35 -7.97 36.78 -4.11
C MET A 35 -8.82 38.02 -3.85
N ALA A 36 -9.11 38.77 -4.91
CA ALA A 36 -9.80 40.06 -4.80
C ALA A 36 -11.17 39.95 -4.09
N ALA A 37 -11.87 38.82 -4.25
CA ALA A 37 -13.14 38.53 -3.60
C ALA A 37 -13.06 38.44 -2.07
N PHE A 38 -11.87 38.21 -1.50
CA PHE A 38 -11.64 37.97 -0.07
C PHE A 38 -10.63 38.93 0.55
N ALA A 39 -10.40 40.08 -0.09
CA ALA A 39 -9.42 41.07 0.37
C ALA A 39 -9.70 41.59 1.79
N SER A 40 -10.96 41.58 2.25
CA SER A 40 -11.34 41.95 3.62
C SER A 40 -11.11 40.85 4.65
N GLU A 41 -10.99 39.60 4.23
CA GLU A 41 -10.82 38.40 5.04
C GLU A 41 -9.35 37.96 5.13
N HIS A 42 -8.49 38.51 4.27
CA HIS A 42 -7.09 38.18 4.15
C HIS A 42 -6.28 38.63 5.39
N ILE A 43 -5.56 37.69 6.01
CA ILE A 43 -4.76 37.94 7.21
C ILE A 43 -3.27 37.73 7.03
N ASP A 44 -2.84 36.92 6.06
CA ASP A 44 -1.42 36.62 5.80
C ASP A 44 -1.21 36.13 4.37
N GLY A 45 -0.04 36.39 3.80
CA GLY A 45 0.30 35.95 2.45
C GLY A 45 1.81 35.80 2.25
N LYS A 46 2.21 34.81 1.46
CA LYS A 46 3.61 34.51 1.17
C LYS A 46 3.80 33.86 -0.19
N VAL A 47 4.84 34.29 -0.92
CA VAL A 47 5.31 33.59 -2.13
C VAL A 47 6.60 32.83 -1.80
N LEU A 48 6.55 31.50 -1.88
CA LEU A 48 7.74 30.67 -1.86
C LEU A 48 8.26 30.55 -3.28
N ARG A 49 9.55 30.83 -3.50
CA ARG A 49 10.20 30.57 -4.81
C ARG A 49 10.43 29.07 -5.05
N ASP A 50 10.44 28.31 -3.97
CA ASP A 50 10.71 26.89 -3.92
C ASP A 50 9.91 26.32 -2.74
N ASP A 51 8.97 25.41 -3.03
CA ASP A 51 8.22 24.64 -2.01
C ASP A 51 9.11 23.69 -1.18
N GLY A 52 10.35 23.50 -1.63
CA GLY A 52 11.38 22.66 -1.05
C GLY A 52 11.07 21.17 -1.17
N THR A 53 10.18 20.78 -2.07
CA THR A 53 9.85 19.38 -2.39
C THR A 53 9.92 19.14 -3.89
N ILE A 54 9.15 19.89 -4.69
CA ILE A 54 9.17 19.80 -6.16
C ILE A 54 10.25 20.73 -6.72
N GLY A 55 10.56 21.83 -6.04
CA GLY A 55 11.50 22.82 -6.54
C GLY A 55 10.82 23.94 -7.34
N ILE A 56 9.53 24.21 -7.09
CA ILE A 56 8.73 25.17 -7.86
C ILE A 56 8.16 26.29 -6.98
N PRO A 57 7.81 27.46 -7.56
CA PRO A 57 7.13 28.51 -6.83
C PRO A 57 5.73 28.09 -6.39
N VAL A 58 5.35 28.51 -5.18
CA VAL A 58 4.00 28.33 -4.63
C VAL A 58 3.62 29.59 -3.87
N GLU A 59 2.38 30.04 -4.05
CA GLU A 59 1.84 31.18 -3.33
C GLU A 59 0.82 30.72 -2.30
N LEU A 60 0.92 31.24 -1.08
CA LEU A 60 0.02 30.95 0.02
C LEU A 60 -0.67 32.22 0.47
N ASN A 61 -2.00 32.22 0.56
CA ASN A 61 -2.78 33.33 1.10
C ASN A 61 -3.78 32.77 2.11
N THR A 62 -3.82 33.33 3.33
CA THR A 62 -4.67 32.85 4.42
C THR A 62 -5.77 33.85 4.73
N TYR A 63 -6.98 33.31 4.90
CA TYR A 63 -8.22 34.05 5.09
C TYR A 63 -8.96 33.52 6.31
N ILE A 64 -9.61 34.43 7.02
CA ILE A 64 -10.57 34.12 8.08
C ILE A 64 -11.74 35.09 8.00
N LYS A 65 -12.94 34.62 8.35
CA LYS A 65 -14.14 35.46 8.32
C LYS A 65 -13.94 36.74 9.12
N GLY A 66 -14.11 37.89 8.47
CA GLY A 66 -13.95 39.21 9.08
C GLY A 66 -12.51 39.74 9.17
N GLY A 67 -11.50 38.96 8.74
CA GLY A 67 -10.13 39.45 8.58
C GLY A 67 -9.36 39.72 9.87
N ASP A 68 -9.78 39.14 11.00
CA ASP A 68 -9.06 39.22 12.28
C ASP A 68 -8.58 37.84 12.71
N ALA A 69 -7.27 37.61 12.66
CA ALA A 69 -6.64 36.36 13.10
C ALA A 69 -6.99 35.99 14.56
N LYS A 70 -7.34 36.96 15.41
CA LYS A 70 -7.73 36.73 16.81
C LYS A 70 -9.14 36.15 16.96
N SER A 71 -9.93 36.14 15.89
CA SER A 71 -11.23 35.47 15.90
C SER A 71 -11.09 33.94 15.87
N ALA A 72 -9.94 33.43 15.44
CA ALA A 72 -9.63 32.01 15.47
C ALA A 72 -9.31 31.53 16.90
N THR A 73 -9.71 30.30 17.21
CA THR A 73 -9.49 29.60 18.48
C THR A 73 -8.72 28.30 18.27
N GLU A 74 -8.33 27.63 19.36
CA GLU A 74 -7.75 26.28 19.29
C GLU A 74 -8.75 25.24 18.75
N ASP A 75 -10.04 25.59 18.62
CA ASP A 75 -11.07 24.73 18.04
C ASP A 75 -11.33 25.03 16.55
N THR A 76 -10.69 26.07 16.00
CA THR A 76 -10.89 26.49 14.61
C THR A 76 -10.18 25.54 13.65
N ALA A 77 -10.94 24.77 12.88
CA ALA A 77 -10.37 23.91 11.85
C ALA A 77 -9.78 24.70 10.69
N SER A 78 -8.74 24.14 10.07
CA SER A 78 -8.06 24.76 8.93
C SER A 78 -8.22 23.97 7.64
N ILE A 79 -8.33 24.68 6.52
CA ILE A 79 -8.42 24.12 5.18
C ILE A 79 -7.27 24.66 4.34
N PHE A 80 -6.51 23.76 3.74
CA PHE A 80 -5.55 24.06 2.67
C PHE A 80 -6.28 23.83 1.34
N TYR A 81 -6.80 24.90 0.75
CA TYR A 81 -7.54 24.87 -0.51
C TYR A 81 -6.57 25.07 -1.68
N VAL A 82 -6.40 24.06 -2.52
CA VAL A 82 -5.28 23.98 -3.46
C VAL A 82 -5.74 24.26 -4.88
N ILE A 83 -5.14 25.26 -5.53
CA ILE A 83 -5.45 25.68 -6.90
C ILE A 83 -4.19 25.71 -7.78
N GLY A 84 -4.38 25.86 -9.08
CA GLY A 84 -3.27 26.02 -10.04
C GLY A 84 -2.36 24.79 -10.14
N THR A 85 -2.88 23.59 -9.91
CA THR A 85 -2.15 22.32 -10.09
C THR A 85 -2.33 21.80 -11.50
N ASN A 86 -1.50 20.82 -11.91
CA ASN A 86 -1.63 20.14 -13.20
C ASN A 86 -2.34 18.77 -13.04
N THR A 87 -3.32 18.72 -12.14
CA THR A 87 -4.20 17.57 -11.88
C THR A 87 -5.58 17.85 -12.42
N GLU A 88 -6.39 16.82 -12.67
CA GLU A 88 -7.77 17.00 -13.11
C GLU A 88 -8.61 17.70 -12.03
N ARG A 89 -9.36 18.73 -12.42
CA ARG A 89 -10.38 19.37 -11.58
C ARG A 89 -11.70 18.63 -11.79
N VAL A 90 -12.11 17.85 -10.80
CA VAL A 90 -13.33 17.01 -10.87
C VAL A 90 -14.60 17.79 -10.52
N GLY A 91 -14.52 18.69 -9.53
CA GLY A 91 -15.66 19.50 -9.10
C GLY A 91 -15.86 20.77 -9.94
N THR A 92 -17.11 21.17 -10.13
CA THR A 92 -17.50 22.22 -11.09
C THR A 92 -17.84 23.57 -10.45
N ASP A 93 -18.07 23.63 -9.12
CA ASP A 93 -18.28 24.92 -8.45
C ASP A 93 -17.02 25.78 -8.52
N SER A 94 -17.22 27.10 -8.52
CA SER A 94 -16.11 28.05 -8.57
C SER A 94 -15.34 28.09 -7.25
N ASP A 95 -14.04 28.38 -7.33
CA ASP A 95 -13.17 28.49 -6.15
C ASP A 95 -13.66 29.60 -5.19
N GLU A 96 -14.18 30.70 -5.73
CA GLU A 96 -14.75 31.80 -4.94
C GLU A 96 -16.05 31.41 -4.20
N GLU A 97 -16.83 30.50 -4.73
CA GLU A 97 -18.04 30.01 -4.07
C GLU A 97 -17.67 29.10 -2.91
N ILE A 98 -16.82 28.11 -3.17
CA ILE A 98 -16.38 27.15 -2.14
C ILE A 98 -15.66 27.85 -1.00
N ILE A 99 -14.68 28.71 -1.29
CA ILE A 99 -13.93 29.41 -0.23
C ILE A 99 -14.85 30.29 0.61
N ARG A 100 -15.86 30.93 0.01
CA ARG A 100 -16.84 31.72 0.75
C ARG A 100 -17.64 30.86 1.72
N ASP A 101 -18.15 29.72 1.26
CA ASP A 101 -18.90 28.80 2.11
C ASP A 101 -18.04 28.29 3.27
N LEU A 102 -16.77 27.94 3.01
CA LEU A 102 -15.83 27.56 4.06
C LEU A 102 -15.59 28.69 5.08
N LEU A 103 -15.42 29.94 4.63
CA LEU A 103 -15.28 31.07 5.54
C LEU A 103 -16.56 31.31 6.35
N ASP A 104 -17.73 31.13 5.75
CA ASP A 104 -19.03 31.27 6.41
C ASP A 104 -19.30 30.15 7.43
N GLU A 105 -18.77 28.95 7.19
CA GLU A 105 -18.75 27.82 8.13
C GLU A 105 -17.70 27.96 9.25
N GLY A 106 -16.87 29.01 9.21
CA GLY A 106 -15.92 29.34 10.27
C GLY A 106 -14.56 28.64 10.15
N TYR A 107 -14.18 28.16 8.97
CA TYR A 107 -12.84 27.63 8.75
C TYR A 107 -11.79 28.75 8.61
N LEU A 108 -10.57 28.43 9.04
CA LEU A 108 -9.36 29.15 8.63
C LEU A 108 -8.92 28.59 7.27
N VAL A 109 -8.94 29.40 6.20
CA VAL A 109 -8.68 28.91 4.84
C VAL A 109 -7.35 29.44 4.33
N THR A 110 -6.39 28.56 4.05
CA THR A 110 -5.15 28.88 3.34
C THR A 110 -5.27 28.41 1.89
N VAL A 111 -5.34 29.34 0.95
CA VAL A 111 -5.28 29.06 -0.48
C VAL A 111 -3.83 28.81 -0.87
N VAL A 112 -3.55 27.64 -1.45
CA VAL A 112 -2.24 27.22 -1.94
C VAL A 112 -2.28 27.18 -3.46
N ASP A 113 -1.64 28.15 -4.11
CA ASP A 113 -1.64 28.31 -5.57
C ASP A 113 -0.30 27.89 -6.17
N TYR A 114 -0.32 26.80 -6.95
CA TYR A 114 0.83 26.28 -7.69
C TYR A 114 1.04 26.94 -9.07
N ARG A 115 0.24 27.97 -9.41
CA ARG A 115 0.42 28.85 -10.57
C ARG A 115 0.47 28.12 -11.91
N ASP A 116 -0.39 27.11 -12.05
CA ASP A 116 -0.51 26.23 -13.21
C ASP A 116 0.82 25.56 -13.61
N ASN A 117 1.69 25.31 -12.63
CA ASN A 117 3.00 24.71 -12.91
C ASN A 117 2.83 23.25 -13.35
N ALA A 118 3.36 22.91 -14.52
CA ALA A 118 3.25 21.57 -15.10
C ALA A 118 3.85 20.45 -14.21
N ALA A 119 4.77 20.78 -13.31
CA ALA A 119 5.37 19.83 -12.36
C ALA A 119 4.52 19.60 -11.10
N ALA A 120 3.47 20.39 -10.87
CA ALA A 120 2.54 20.23 -9.75
C ALA A 120 1.56 19.07 -10.03
N VAL A 121 2.11 17.85 -10.06
CA VAL A 121 1.38 16.59 -10.28
C VAL A 121 1.72 15.57 -9.20
N SER A 122 0.77 14.69 -8.88
CA SER A 122 1.04 13.56 -7.99
C SER A 122 2.08 12.60 -8.61
N PRO A 123 2.99 12.02 -7.81
CA PRO A 123 2.99 12.05 -6.34
C PRO A 123 3.73 13.26 -5.73
N ALA A 124 4.52 14.01 -6.49
CA ALA A 124 5.37 15.07 -5.94
C ALA A 124 4.56 16.22 -5.30
N LEU A 125 3.40 16.54 -5.90
CA LEU A 125 2.41 17.46 -5.34
C LEU A 125 1.95 17.03 -3.93
N ASP A 126 1.63 15.76 -3.74
CA ASP A 126 1.06 15.25 -2.49
C ASP A 126 2.05 15.43 -1.33
N TRP A 127 3.34 15.16 -1.58
CA TRP A 127 4.44 15.38 -0.64
C TRP A 127 4.70 16.86 -0.35
N SER A 128 4.58 17.71 -1.38
CA SER A 128 4.72 19.17 -1.23
C SER A 128 3.64 19.72 -0.30
N LEU A 129 2.38 19.39 -0.57
CA LEU A 129 1.23 19.77 0.24
C LEU A 129 1.32 19.25 1.67
N GLN A 130 1.76 18.00 1.84
CA GLN A 130 1.96 17.42 3.16
C GLN A 130 2.95 18.23 4.01
N LYS A 131 4.08 18.62 3.40
CA LYS A 131 5.10 19.43 4.05
C LYS A 131 4.59 20.83 4.38
N LEU A 132 3.95 21.51 3.43
CA LEU A 132 3.39 22.86 3.64
C LEU A 132 2.34 22.87 4.76
N ARG A 133 1.45 21.88 4.77
CA ARG A 133 0.47 21.69 5.85
C ARG A 133 1.15 21.53 7.20
N LEU A 134 2.18 20.70 7.30
CA LEU A 134 2.90 20.49 8.55
C LEU A 134 3.67 21.72 9.01
N ASP A 135 4.31 22.44 8.09
CA ASP A 135 4.98 23.71 8.40
C ASP A 135 3.98 24.72 8.97
N ALA A 136 2.76 24.73 8.45
CA ALA A 136 1.69 25.59 8.96
C ALA A 136 1.17 25.13 10.32
N VAL A 137 0.81 23.86 10.45
CA VAL A 137 0.16 23.31 11.64
C VAL A 137 1.12 23.27 12.83
N ASN A 138 2.37 22.83 12.64
CA ASN A 138 3.33 22.63 13.72
C ASN A 138 4.06 23.92 14.10
N ASN A 139 4.31 24.81 13.13
CA ASN A 139 5.12 26.02 13.36
C ASN A 139 4.30 27.31 13.28
N GLY A 140 3.00 27.24 13.00
CA GLY A 140 2.14 28.41 12.76
C GLY A 140 2.49 29.16 11.48
N THR A 141 3.28 28.55 10.59
CA THR A 141 3.76 29.21 9.37
C THR A 141 2.57 29.50 8.44
N TYR A 142 2.55 30.67 7.81
CA TYR A 142 1.50 31.08 6.85
C TYR A 142 0.12 31.36 7.45
N LEU A 143 -0.07 31.26 8.77
CA LEU A 143 -1.38 31.42 9.42
C LEU A 143 -1.62 32.84 9.99
N GLY A 144 -0.70 33.78 9.78
CA GLY A 144 -0.85 35.16 10.30
C GLY A 144 -0.97 35.27 11.83
N GLY A 145 -0.53 34.25 12.56
CA GLY A 145 -0.73 34.15 14.02
C GLY A 145 -2.15 33.80 14.46
N ALA A 146 -3.02 33.38 13.54
CA ALA A 146 -4.30 32.77 13.88
C ALA A 146 -4.07 31.49 14.68
N LYS A 147 -4.93 31.24 15.66
CA LYS A 147 -5.00 29.95 16.34
C LYS A 147 -5.73 28.95 15.46
N HIS A 148 -5.48 27.66 15.67
CA HIS A 148 -6.11 26.59 14.91
C HIS A 148 -6.14 25.31 15.71
N HIS A 149 -7.03 24.42 15.31
CA HIS A 149 -7.09 23.07 15.83
C HIS A 149 -5.92 22.24 15.29
N ALA A 150 -5.09 21.72 16.20
CA ALA A 150 -3.86 21.01 15.87
C ALA A 150 -4.09 19.79 14.95
N VAL A 151 -5.25 19.15 15.07
CA VAL A 151 -5.58 17.89 14.38
C VAL A 151 -6.81 17.95 13.45
N GLN A 152 -7.42 19.13 13.27
CA GLN A 152 -8.50 19.33 12.30
C GLN A 152 -8.01 20.24 11.17
N ASN A 153 -7.08 19.71 10.37
CA ASN A 153 -6.52 20.38 9.21
C ASN A 153 -6.65 19.49 7.96
N TYR A 154 -7.30 20.02 6.92
CA TYR A 154 -7.70 19.26 5.73
C TYR A 154 -7.07 19.87 4.48
N ILE A 155 -6.78 19.03 3.49
CA ILE A 155 -6.35 19.46 2.15
C ILE A 155 -7.51 19.20 1.19
N LEU A 156 -7.94 20.24 0.48
CA LEU A 156 -9.01 20.18 -0.51
C LEU A 156 -8.45 20.60 -1.87
N PRO A 157 -8.53 19.74 -2.92
CA PRO A 157 -8.28 20.17 -4.29
C PRO A 157 -9.30 21.23 -4.75
N ALA A 158 -8.94 22.00 -5.77
CA ALA A 158 -9.86 22.92 -6.43
C ALA A 158 -11.15 22.19 -6.84
N GLY A 159 -12.31 22.80 -6.56
CA GLY A 159 -13.62 22.21 -6.81
C GLY A 159 -14.10 21.25 -5.74
N TYR A 160 -13.36 20.99 -4.66
CA TYR A 160 -13.80 20.09 -3.59
C TYR A 160 -14.43 20.84 -2.40
N ARG A 161 -15.41 20.19 -1.76
CA ARG A 161 -16.08 20.59 -0.52
C ARG A 161 -15.78 19.58 0.59
N ILE A 162 -16.12 19.95 1.82
CA ILE A 162 -15.99 19.09 3.00
C ILE A 162 -17.27 19.13 3.82
N VAL A 163 -17.65 18.00 4.40
CA VAL A 163 -18.61 17.92 5.50
C VAL A 163 -17.99 17.10 6.62
N ARG A 164 -18.15 17.56 7.86
CA ARG A 164 -17.47 16.98 9.02
C ARG A 164 -18.43 16.47 10.07
N ASN A 165 -17.92 15.61 10.95
CA ASN A 165 -18.60 15.13 12.14
C ASN A 165 -19.94 14.45 11.85
N LEU A 166 -20.01 13.73 10.73
CA LEU A 166 -21.15 12.90 10.39
C LEU A 166 -21.16 11.64 11.25
N GLU A 167 -22.19 11.48 12.09
CA GLU A 167 -22.34 10.32 12.96
C GLU A 167 -22.73 9.08 12.14
N TYR A 168 -21.91 8.04 12.23
CA TYR A 168 -22.16 6.78 11.51
C TYR A 168 -22.50 5.61 12.44
N PHE A 169 -22.11 5.70 13.71
CA PHE A 169 -22.34 4.64 14.70
C PHE A 169 -22.46 5.22 16.10
N ASP A 170 -23.45 4.77 16.86
CA ASP A 170 -23.63 5.12 18.27
C ASP A 170 -23.36 3.88 19.12
N ILE A 171 -22.27 3.91 19.90
CA ILE A 171 -21.89 2.77 20.72
C ILE A 171 -23.00 2.45 21.72
N GLU A 172 -23.65 3.45 22.33
CA GLU A 172 -24.70 3.20 23.33
C GLU A 172 -25.92 2.52 22.72
N ALA A 173 -26.35 3.00 21.55
CA ALA A 173 -27.59 2.57 20.92
C ALA A 173 -27.44 1.29 20.07
N GLU A 174 -26.27 1.05 19.49
CA GLU A 174 -26.09 0.02 18.44
C GLU A 174 -25.24 -1.18 18.89
N THR A 175 -24.80 -1.21 20.15
CA THR A 175 -24.02 -2.33 20.71
C THR A 175 -24.77 -3.16 21.76
N ASN A 176 -24.13 -4.21 22.25
CA ASN A 176 -24.57 -5.00 23.39
C ASN A 176 -24.29 -4.23 24.72
N PRO A 177 -25.24 -4.16 25.68
CA PRO A 177 -25.03 -3.53 26.98
C PRO A 177 -23.71 -3.85 27.69
N ALA A 178 -23.23 -5.09 27.58
CA ALA A 178 -21.99 -5.54 28.19
C ALA A 178 -20.75 -4.76 27.70
N VAL A 179 -20.81 -4.15 26.51
CA VAL A 179 -19.74 -3.25 26.03
C VAL A 179 -19.71 -1.96 26.85
N LEU A 180 -20.86 -1.45 27.30
CA LEU A 180 -20.92 -0.30 28.21
C LEU A 180 -20.35 -0.68 29.59
N ASP A 181 -20.70 -1.86 30.09
CA ASP A 181 -20.11 -2.41 31.32
C ASP A 181 -18.59 -2.58 31.18
N TRP A 182 -18.11 -2.96 29.99
CA TRP A 182 -16.68 -3.05 29.70
C TRP A 182 -16.00 -1.68 29.73
N ILE A 183 -16.64 -0.62 29.19
CA ILE A 183 -16.13 0.75 29.28
C ILE A 183 -16.07 1.20 30.75
N VAL A 184 -17.11 0.94 31.55
CA VAL A 184 -17.15 1.22 32.99
C VAL A 184 -16.05 0.47 33.74
N LYS A 185 -15.81 -0.79 33.38
CA LYS A 185 -14.70 -1.59 33.92
C LYS A 185 -13.36 -0.95 33.60
N ILE A 186 -13.12 -0.55 32.34
CA ILE A 186 -11.89 0.13 31.93
C ILE A 186 -11.71 1.44 32.71
N TRP A 187 -12.78 2.21 32.92
CA TRP A 187 -12.75 3.43 33.72
C TRP A 187 -12.19 3.16 35.12
N ASN A 188 -12.76 2.18 35.82
CA ASN A 188 -12.43 1.87 37.21
C ASN A 188 -11.07 1.18 37.37
N GLU A 189 -10.66 0.36 36.40
CA GLU A 189 -9.43 -0.43 36.48
C GLU A 189 -8.25 0.26 35.80
N ASP A 190 -8.24 0.33 34.46
CA ASP A 190 -7.06 0.77 33.71
C ASP A 190 -6.94 2.31 33.63
N PHE A 191 -8.04 3.02 33.38
CA PHE A 191 -8.02 4.47 33.24
C PHE A 191 -7.70 5.17 34.55
N THR A 192 -8.32 4.73 35.65
CA THR A 192 -8.06 5.25 37.00
C THR A 192 -6.61 5.03 37.44
N ASP A 193 -6.01 3.88 37.13
CA ASP A 193 -4.61 3.61 37.48
C ASP A 193 -3.63 4.57 36.77
N ARG A 194 -3.99 5.06 35.56
CA ARG A 194 -3.12 5.92 34.74
C ARG A 194 -3.36 7.41 34.96
N LEU A 195 -4.63 7.82 34.86
CA LEU A 195 -5.05 9.21 34.89
C LEU A 195 -5.86 9.55 36.14
N GLY A 196 -5.80 8.71 37.17
CA GLY A 196 -6.52 8.88 38.43
C GLY A 196 -6.32 10.23 39.11
N GLU A 197 -5.15 10.87 38.98
CA GLU A 197 -4.86 12.20 39.55
C GLU A 197 -5.33 13.38 38.68
N THR A 198 -5.92 13.12 37.51
CA THR A 198 -6.43 14.17 36.61
C THR A 198 -7.66 14.83 37.22
N ASP A 199 -7.70 16.17 37.20
CA ASP A 199 -8.87 16.94 37.63
C ASP A 199 -10.06 16.68 36.69
N THR A 200 -11.24 16.52 37.27
CA THR A 200 -12.49 16.30 36.56
C THR A 200 -13.69 16.81 37.37
N VAL A 201 -14.90 16.60 36.86
CA VAL A 201 -16.16 16.95 37.52
C VAL A 201 -17.06 15.72 37.59
N ASP A 202 -17.58 15.41 38.78
CA ASP A 202 -18.50 14.27 38.98
C ASP A 202 -19.89 14.54 38.37
N LYS A 203 -20.76 13.52 38.36
CA LYS A 203 -22.15 13.64 37.84
C LYS A 203 -23.01 14.67 38.56
N ASN A 204 -22.60 15.14 39.75
CA ASN A 204 -23.30 16.14 40.54
C ASN A 204 -22.72 17.55 40.33
N GLY A 205 -21.70 17.71 39.49
CA GLY A 205 -21.04 18.98 39.24
C GLY A 205 -19.93 19.33 40.24
N ASN A 206 -19.48 18.39 41.07
CA ASN A 206 -18.39 18.64 42.03
C ASN A 206 -17.03 18.38 41.38
N ALA A 207 -16.09 19.32 41.56
CA ALA A 207 -14.70 19.09 41.18
C ALA A 207 -14.09 17.96 42.03
N CYS A 208 -13.47 16.98 41.37
CA CYS A 208 -12.81 15.84 42.00
C CYS A 208 -11.65 15.33 41.13
N LYS A 209 -11.02 14.23 41.53
CA LYS A 209 -10.09 13.49 40.69
C LYS A 209 -10.80 12.32 40.01
N VAL A 210 -10.27 11.85 38.86
CA VAL A 210 -10.79 10.66 38.17
C VAL A 210 -10.89 9.47 39.11
N LYS A 211 -9.86 9.22 39.93
CA LYS A 211 -9.83 8.10 40.89
C LYS A 211 -10.89 8.18 42.00
N ASP A 212 -11.49 9.36 42.21
CA ASP A 212 -12.53 9.54 43.22
C ASP A 212 -13.91 9.12 42.68
N ILE A 213 -14.02 8.90 41.36
CA ILE A 213 -15.23 8.41 40.69
C ILE A 213 -15.15 6.88 40.56
N VAL A 214 -15.92 6.18 41.39
CA VAL A 214 -16.21 4.76 41.18
C VAL A 214 -17.44 4.67 40.29
N ALA A 215 -17.23 4.36 39.00
CA ALA A 215 -18.31 4.29 38.03
C ALA A 215 -19.12 2.99 38.21
N GLU A 216 -20.44 3.11 38.33
CA GLU A 216 -21.36 1.96 38.32
C GLU A 216 -22.04 1.81 36.95
N THR A 217 -22.15 2.92 36.22
CA THR A 217 -22.80 3.02 34.92
C THR A 217 -22.00 3.94 34.00
N ILE A 218 -22.28 3.90 32.69
CA ILE A 218 -21.62 4.78 31.72
C ILE A 218 -21.85 6.27 32.02
N ASP A 219 -22.98 6.62 32.64
CA ASP A 219 -23.32 7.98 33.09
C ASP A 219 -22.40 8.50 34.21
N ASP A 220 -21.71 7.62 34.93
CA ASP A 220 -20.74 8.04 35.95
C ASP A 220 -19.41 8.46 35.30
N CYS A 221 -19.10 7.93 34.12
CA CYS A 221 -17.95 8.29 33.32
C CYS A 221 -18.19 9.65 32.65
N ARG A 222 -17.35 10.65 32.96
CA ARG A 222 -17.54 12.05 32.56
C ARG A 222 -16.27 12.60 31.94
N ASN A 223 -16.40 13.63 31.11
CA ASN A 223 -15.28 14.44 30.63
C ASN A 223 -14.68 15.30 31.75
N LYS A 224 -13.51 15.90 31.47
CA LYS A 224 -12.83 16.85 32.37
C LYS A 224 -13.71 18.03 32.78
N ASP A 225 -14.67 18.41 31.95
CA ASP A 225 -15.63 19.50 32.18
C ASP A 225 -16.95 19.04 32.84
N GLY A 226 -17.11 17.73 33.10
CA GLY A 226 -18.31 17.14 33.69
C GLY A 226 -19.41 16.78 32.69
N THR A 227 -19.20 16.98 31.39
CA THR A 227 -20.15 16.49 30.39
C THR A 227 -20.10 14.95 30.29
N PRO A 228 -21.20 14.27 29.90
CA PRO A 228 -21.14 12.84 29.60
C PRO A 228 -20.05 12.54 28.55
N LEU A 229 -19.44 11.36 28.64
CA LEU A 229 -18.60 10.88 27.54
C LEU A 229 -19.44 10.75 26.28
N ASP A 230 -18.87 11.18 25.16
CA ASP A 230 -19.52 11.02 23.87
C ASP A 230 -19.32 9.57 23.41
N LEU A 231 -20.36 8.88 22.98
CA LEU A 231 -20.27 7.47 22.58
C LEU A 231 -20.43 7.30 21.06
N LYS A 232 -20.49 8.41 20.34
CA LYS A 232 -20.69 8.42 18.89
C LYS A 232 -19.37 8.37 18.16
N LEU A 233 -19.33 7.54 17.13
CA LEU A 233 -18.28 7.51 16.13
C LEU A 233 -18.75 8.30 14.92
N ARG A 234 -17.84 9.13 14.40
CA ARG A 234 -18.14 10.02 13.28
C ARG A 234 -17.09 9.92 12.19
N MET A 235 -17.42 10.54 11.06
CA MET A 235 -16.58 10.60 9.89
C MET A 235 -16.67 11.96 9.19
N ASP A 236 -15.69 12.24 8.34
CA ASP A 236 -15.63 13.42 7.50
C ASP A 236 -15.61 12.99 6.03
N PHE A 237 -16.32 13.72 5.17
CA PHE A 237 -16.25 13.55 3.70
C PHE A 237 -15.57 14.75 3.08
N ILE A 238 -14.63 14.49 2.18
CA ILE A 238 -14.10 15.46 1.23
C ILE A 238 -14.48 14.98 -0.16
N TYR A 239 -15.24 15.79 -0.89
CA TYR A 239 -15.88 15.36 -2.13
C TYR A 239 -15.87 16.47 -3.18
N PRO A 240 -15.79 16.14 -4.48
CA PRO A 240 -15.92 17.13 -5.53
C PRO A 240 -17.32 17.72 -5.53
N SER A 241 -17.43 19.02 -5.71
CA SER A 241 -18.70 19.72 -5.86
C SER A 241 -19.29 19.47 -7.25
N ASN A 242 -20.54 19.01 -7.32
CA ASN A 242 -21.28 18.86 -8.58
C ASN A 242 -20.47 18.19 -9.72
N PRO A 243 -19.84 17.02 -9.52
CA PRO A 243 -19.01 16.39 -10.54
C PRO A 243 -19.86 15.92 -11.72
N ASP A 244 -19.31 15.97 -12.94
CA ASP A 244 -20.02 15.58 -14.17
C ASP A 244 -20.29 14.06 -14.28
N HIS A 245 -19.64 13.26 -13.43
CA HIS A 245 -19.75 11.81 -13.38
C HIS A 245 -19.68 11.32 -11.93
N GLU A 246 -20.11 10.08 -11.70
CA GLU A 246 -19.95 9.46 -10.39
C GLU A 246 -18.46 9.22 -10.09
N VAL A 247 -18.06 9.48 -8.84
CA VAL A 247 -16.65 9.41 -8.42
C VAL A 247 -16.42 8.23 -7.47
N PRO A 248 -15.28 7.52 -7.59
CA PRO A 248 -14.94 6.48 -6.63
C PRO A 248 -14.65 7.06 -5.25
N VAL A 249 -14.84 6.25 -4.22
CA VAL A 249 -14.61 6.64 -2.83
C VAL A 249 -13.40 5.90 -2.26
N MET A 250 -12.48 6.64 -1.64
CA MET A 250 -11.41 6.04 -0.85
C MET A 250 -11.59 6.39 0.63
N CYS A 251 -11.67 5.35 1.45
CA CYS A 251 -11.92 5.45 2.86
C CYS A 251 -10.66 5.16 3.69
N LEU A 252 -10.38 5.98 4.70
CA LEU A 252 -9.33 5.75 5.68
C LEU A 252 -9.96 5.47 7.05
N SER A 253 -9.78 4.26 7.56
CA SER A 253 -9.99 4.00 8.97
C SER A 253 -8.84 4.57 9.77
N SER A 254 -9.13 5.51 10.66
CA SER A 254 -8.13 6.04 11.57
C SER A 254 -7.53 4.91 12.41
N SER A 255 -6.30 5.13 12.85
CA SER A 255 -5.63 4.34 13.90
C SER A 255 -5.07 5.25 15.00
N SER A 256 -5.44 6.53 14.97
CA SER A 256 -5.10 7.55 15.97
C SER A 256 -6.33 7.91 16.77
N GLU A 257 -6.08 8.41 17.96
CA GLU A 257 -7.02 8.88 18.97
C GLU A 257 -7.86 10.07 18.45
N ASP A 258 -7.40 10.71 17.37
CA ASP A 258 -8.16 11.60 16.50
C ASP A 258 -8.49 10.94 15.16
N ARG A 259 -9.62 11.32 14.56
CA ARG A 259 -10.03 10.89 13.21
C ARG A 259 -8.95 11.11 12.14
N ASN A 260 -8.32 12.29 12.15
CA ASN A 260 -7.40 12.70 11.09
C ASN A 260 -5.92 12.49 11.44
N GLY A 261 -5.61 12.06 12.66
CA GLY A 261 -4.22 11.86 13.14
C GLY A 261 -3.38 10.98 12.21
N ASN A 262 -3.98 9.94 11.63
CA ASN A 262 -3.31 9.07 10.67
C ASN A 262 -2.93 9.77 9.35
N TRP A 263 -3.76 10.68 8.85
CA TRP A 263 -3.52 11.39 7.59
C TRP A 263 -2.51 12.53 7.78
N MET A 264 -2.42 13.12 8.97
CA MET A 264 -1.60 14.32 9.18
C MET A 264 -0.11 14.06 9.35
N ARG A 265 0.36 12.80 9.42
CA ARG A 265 1.80 12.52 9.57
C ARG A 265 2.58 12.86 8.30
N ASP A 266 3.82 13.32 8.46
CA ASP A 266 4.75 13.74 7.40
C ASP A 266 4.94 12.71 6.30
N ILE A 267 4.94 11.43 6.64
CA ILE A 267 5.10 10.31 5.72
C ILE A 267 3.78 9.69 5.23
N ARG A 268 2.66 10.42 5.31
CA ARG A 268 1.31 9.88 5.02
C ARG A 268 0.42 10.77 4.14
N PRO A 269 0.87 11.20 2.96
CA PRO A 269 0.05 11.99 2.04
C PRO A 269 -1.01 11.15 1.29
N HIS A 270 -1.28 9.90 1.68
CA HIS A 270 -2.10 8.95 0.92
C HIS A 270 -3.50 9.46 0.61
N MET A 271 -4.24 9.95 1.61
CA MET A 271 -5.57 10.51 1.39
C MET A 271 -5.49 11.75 0.48
N THR A 272 -4.47 12.59 0.63
CA THR A 272 -4.22 13.72 -0.27
C THR A 272 -4.06 13.25 -1.72
N GLY A 273 -3.20 12.26 -1.97
CA GLY A 273 -3.00 11.70 -3.31
C GLY A 273 -4.29 11.14 -3.91
N PHE A 274 -5.16 10.51 -3.11
CA PHE A 274 -6.44 10.02 -3.62
C PHE A 274 -7.38 11.17 -4.02
N LEU A 275 -7.43 12.24 -3.24
CA LEU A 275 -8.20 13.43 -3.60
C LEU A 275 -7.72 14.04 -4.93
N PHE A 276 -6.41 14.16 -5.14
CA PHE A 276 -5.84 14.66 -6.40
C PHE A 276 -5.90 13.67 -7.57
N ALA A 277 -6.12 12.38 -7.29
CA ALA A 277 -6.41 11.35 -8.28
C ALA A 277 -7.91 11.28 -8.66
N GLY A 278 -8.74 12.20 -8.14
CA GLY A 278 -10.15 12.31 -8.50
C GLY A 278 -11.12 11.47 -7.65
N TYR A 279 -10.67 10.97 -6.50
CA TYR A 279 -11.54 10.26 -5.55
C TYR A 279 -12.26 11.24 -4.64
N ALA A 280 -13.42 10.84 -4.12
CA ALA A 280 -13.90 11.35 -2.84
C ALA A 280 -13.13 10.67 -1.70
N GLY A 281 -12.78 11.44 -0.67
CA GLY A 281 -12.06 10.96 0.51
C GLY A 281 -12.99 10.87 1.72
N VAL A 282 -12.93 9.75 2.44
CA VAL A 282 -13.63 9.59 3.73
C VAL A 282 -12.63 9.23 4.80
N THR A 283 -12.68 9.90 5.94
CA THR A 283 -11.94 9.49 7.15
C THR A 283 -12.94 9.20 8.26
N TRP A 284 -12.77 8.11 9.00
CA TRP A 284 -13.66 7.79 10.14
C TRP A 284 -12.91 7.44 11.40
N ASP A 285 -13.60 7.65 12.53
CA ASP A 285 -13.07 7.39 13.86
C ASP A 285 -12.69 5.93 14.02
N HIS A 286 -11.52 5.71 14.62
CA HIS A 286 -11.19 4.40 15.15
C HIS A 286 -12.12 4.07 16.32
N VAL A 287 -12.40 2.79 16.50
CA VAL A 287 -13.29 2.29 17.56
C VAL A 287 -12.55 2.23 18.90
N TYR A 288 -12.07 3.38 19.39
CA TYR A 288 -11.45 3.51 20.70
C TYR A 288 -12.50 3.41 21.81
N VAL A 289 -12.03 3.03 22.99
CA VAL A 289 -12.76 3.30 24.23
C VAL A 289 -12.85 4.83 24.37
N PRO A 290 -13.99 5.44 24.74
CA PRO A 290 -14.18 6.89 24.65
C PRO A 290 -13.10 7.72 25.34
N MET A 291 -12.63 7.27 26.51
CA MET A 291 -11.58 7.97 27.26
C MET A 291 -10.25 8.04 26.49
N ALA A 292 -9.95 7.08 25.61
CA ALA A 292 -8.71 7.05 24.84
C ALA A 292 -8.67 8.07 23.70
N ARG A 293 -9.80 8.67 23.32
CA ARG A 293 -9.84 9.71 22.27
C ARG A 293 -9.37 11.06 22.81
N TYR A 294 -8.77 11.88 21.94
CA TYR A 294 -8.21 13.18 22.31
C TYR A 294 -9.27 14.22 22.67
N ASP A 295 -10.47 14.13 22.11
CA ASP A 295 -11.62 14.96 22.46
C ASP A 295 -12.19 14.66 23.86
N HIS A 296 -11.68 13.62 24.52
CA HIS A 296 -11.98 13.27 25.92
C HIS A 296 -10.71 13.42 26.79
N TYR A 297 -9.88 12.37 26.87
CA TYR A 297 -8.68 12.36 27.72
C TYR A 297 -7.37 12.06 26.97
N GLY A 298 -7.40 11.31 25.86
CA GLY A 298 -6.22 11.01 25.04
C GLY A 298 -5.16 10.12 25.72
N TYR A 299 -5.57 9.13 26.53
CA TYR A 299 -4.66 8.42 27.45
C TYR A 299 -3.95 7.17 26.87
N PHE A 300 -3.80 7.11 25.55
CA PHE A 300 -3.35 5.92 24.83
C PHE A 300 -1.91 5.42 25.14
N GLU A 301 -0.98 6.30 25.56
CA GLU A 301 0.43 5.93 25.77
C GLU A 301 0.64 4.99 26.99
N ASP A 302 1.54 3.99 26.84
CA ASP A 302 1.98 3.02 27.86
C ASP A 302 0.98 1.94 28.31
N THR A 303 0.03 1.50 27.47
CA THR A 303 -0.87 0.40 27.85
C THR A 303 -0.14 -0.94 28.01
N GLN A 304 0.08 -1.39 29.26
CA GLN A 304 0.58 -2.74 29.56
C GLN A 304 -0.42 -3.84 29.15
N ASN A 305 -1.70 -3.49 28.98
CA ASN A 305 -2.74 -4.36 28.48
C ASN A 305 -3.22 -3.82 27.14
N TYR A 306 -2.78 -4.44 26.03
CA TYR A 306 -3.01 -3.96 24.66
C TYR A 306 -4.50 -3.80 24.31
N ASP A 307 -5.41 -4.38 25.09
CA ASP A 307 -6.84 -4.41 24.78
C ASP A 307 -7.68 -3.39 25.59
N ALA A 308 -7.07 -2.61 26.50
CA ALA A 308 -7.82 -1.69 27.36
C ALA A 308 -8.21 -0.37 26.66
N HIS A 309 -7.57 -0.02 25.55
CA HIS A 309 -7.81 1.27 24.88
C HIS A 309 -8.78 1.16 23.69
N THR A 310 -9.03 -0.03 23.14
CA THR A 310 -9.82 -0.22 21.90
C THR A 310 -11.02 -1.12 22.12
N LEU A 311 -12.15 -0.79 21.49
CA LEU A 311 -13.36 -1.62 21.45
C LEU A 311 -13.45 -2.45 20.16
N GLN A 312 -12.46 -2.33 19.27
CA GLN A 312 -12.43 -2.98 17.96
C GLN A 312 -12.64 -4.50 18.01
N ARG A 313 -12.21 -5.21 19.06
CA ARG A 313 -12.44 -6.66 19.17
C ARG A 313 -13.86 -7.02 19.62
N LEU A 314 -14.58 -6.07 20.22
CA LEU A 314 -15.92 -6.25 20.75
C LEU A 314 -17.01 -5.77 19.78
N ILE A 315 -16.74 -4.74 18.99
CA ILE A 315 -17.72 -4.08 18.11
C ILE A 315 -17.17 -3.70 16.73
N GLY A 316 -15.97 -4.18 16.37
CA GLY A 316 -15.27 -3.75 15.17
C GLY A 316 -15.98 -4.17 13.88
N VAL A 317 -16.57 -5.36 13.83
CA VAL A 317 -17.33 -5.81 12.65
C VAL A 317 -18.54 -4.88 12.46
N LYS A 318 -19.30 -4.63 13.52
CA LYS A 318 -20.46 -3.72 13.46
C LYS A 318 -20.06 -2.31 13.07
N ALA A 319 -19.06 -1.72 13.73
CA ALA A 319 -18.67 -0.34 13.48
C ALA A 319 -18.12 -0.14 12.06
N GLN A 320 -17.22 -1.01 11.58
CA GLN A 320 -16.63 -0.88 10.23
C GLN A 320 -17.69 -1.08 9.13
N THR A 321 -18.58 -2.06 9.30
CA THR A 321 -19.66 -2.30 8.32
C THR A 321 -20.71 -1.19 8.34
N ALA A 322 -20.99 -0.56 9.49
CA ALA A 322 -21.83 0.64 9.57
C ALA A 322 -21.19 1.82 8.85
N ALA A 323 -19.87 2.02 9.00
CA ALA A 323 -19.17 3.12 8.36
C ALA A 323 -19.37 3.10 6.83
N VAL A 324 -19.12 1.96 6.18
CA VAL A 324 -19.30 1.82 4.71
C VAL A 324 -20.77 2.00 4.31
N ARG A 325 -21.70 1.41 5.05
CA ARG A 325 -23.14 1.55 4.77
C ARG A 325 -23.61 2.99 4.89
N PHE A 326 -23.13 3.72 5.88
CA PHE A 326 -23.49 5.13 6.07
C PHE A 326 -23.03 5.99 4.89
N VAL A 327 -21.82 5.78 4.37
CA VAL A 327 -21.34 6.51 3.18
C VAL A 327 -22.24 6.24 1.98
N ARG A 328 -22.57 4.97 1.71
CA ARG A 328 -23.50 4.60 0.63
C ARG A 328 -24.89 5.19 0.84
N TYR A 329 -25.40 5.13 2.08
CA TYR A 329 -26.69 5.71 2.44
C TYR A 329 -26.75 7.20 2.10
N MET A 330 -25.76 7.97 2.56
CA MET A 330 -25.68 9.41 2.30
C MET A 330 -25.58 9.71 0.81
N ALA A 331 -24.75 8.96 0.09
CA ALA A 331 -24.58 9.12 -1.36
C ALA A 331 -25.82 8.74 -2.18
N ASN A 332 -26.68 7.86 -1.68
CA ASN A 332 -27.97 7.57 -2.33
C ASN A 332 -29.05 8.59 -1.94
N ALA A 333 -29.10 8.98 -0.67
CA ALA A 333 -30.10 9.92 -0.15
C ALA A 333 -29.91 11.33 -0.73
N ASP A 334 -28.66 11.75 -0.92
CA ASP A 334 -28.29 13.04 -1.51
C ASP A 334 -27.32 12.85 -2.69
N HIS A 335 -27.81 12.10 -3.69
CA HIS A 335 -27.01 11.72 -4.85
C HIS A 335 -26.52 12.90 -5.68
N GLU A 336 -27.29 13.99 -5.77
CA GLU A 336 -26.87 15.17 -6.54
C GLU A 336 -25.68 15.88 -5.88
N THR A 337 -25.61 15.89 -4.55
CA THR A 337 -24.51 16.52 -3.81
C THR A 337 -23.24 15.67 -3.87
N TYR A 338 -23.34 14.37 -3.59
CA TYR A 338 -22.16 13.52 -3.42
C TYR A 338 -21.69 12.85 -4.71
N ARG A 339 -22.63 12.36 -5.54
CA ARG A 339 -22.36 11.59 -6.77
C ARG A 339 -21.27 10.53 -6.58
N PHE A 340 -21.29 9.79 -5.46
CA PHE A 340 -20.37 8.67 -5.28
C PHE A 340 -20.82 7.47 -6.11
N ASP A 341 -19.88 6.79 -6.77
CA ASP A 341 -20.14 5.51 -7.40
C ASP A 341 -20.30 4.45 -6.29
N LEU A 342 -21.55 4.05 -6.03
CA LEU A 342 -21.94 3.14 -4.93
C LEU A 342 -21.26 1.77 -5.00
N ASP A 343 -20.68 1.42 -6.15
CA ASP A 343 -20.04 0.15 -6.42
C ASP A 343 -18.51 0.27 -6.59
N ARG A 344 -17.90 1.45 -6.32
CA ARG A 344 -16.45 1.69 -6.39
C ARG A 344 -15.88 2.27 -5.10
N PHE A 345 -15.90 1.47 -4.05
CA PHE A 345 -15.35 1.84 -2.74
C PHE A 345 -14.02 1.14 -2.49
N GLY A 346 -13.00 1.90 -2.10
CA GLY A 346 -11.77 1.38 -1.50
C GLY A 346 -11.72 1.71 -0.02
N ALA A 347 -11.08 0.86 0.77
CA ALA A 347 -10.74 1.20 2.15
C ALA A 347 -9.29 0.87 2.47
N PHE A 348 -8.65 1.74 3.25
CA PHE A 348 -7.30 1.54 3.72
C PHE A 348 -7.10 1.89 5.19
N GLY A 349 -6.10 1.24 5.77
CA GLY A 349 -5.78 1.39 7.18
C GLY A 349 -4.44 0.78 7.52
N MET A 350 -3.89 1.23 8.64
CA MET A 350 -2.59 0.80 9.14
C MET A 350 -2.71 0.48 10.62
N SER A 351 -1.98 -0.53 11.09
CA SER A 351 -2.00 -0.94 12.49
C SER A 351 -3.42 -1.32 12.93
N LYS A 352 -3.97 -0.65 13.95
CA LYS A 352 -5.35 -0.89 14.40
C LYS A 352 -6.37 -0.60 13.31
N GLY A 353 -6.11 0.42 12.49
CA GLY A 353 -6.93 0.75 11.33
C GLY A 353 -6.89 -0.34 10.24
N GLY A 354 -5.93 -1.26 10.27
CA GLY A 354 -5.84 -2.39 9.34
C GLY A 354 -7.05 -3.34 9.37
N TYR A 355 -7.91 -3.23 10.40
CA TYR A 355 -9.17 -3.96 10.51
C TYR A 355 -10.11 -3.79 9.31
N VAL A 356 -9.95 -2.71 8.53
CA VAL A 356 -10.65 -2.52 7.27
C VAL A 356 -10.46 -3.68 6.30
N TYR A 357 -9.45 -4.52 6.50
CA TYR A 357 -9.28 -5.74 5.74
C TYR A 357 -10.54 -6.61 5.74
N LEU A 358 -11.27 -6.71 6.87
CA LEU A 358 -12.51 -7.49 6.91
C LEU A 358 -13.54 -7.06 5.84
N LEU A 359 -13.56 -5.77 5.50
CA LEU A 359 -14.50 -5.16 4.55
C LEU A 359 -14.29 -5.66 3.11
N GLY A 360 -13.17 -6.34 2.82
CA GLY A 360 -12.96 -6.99 1.53
C GLY A 360 -13.88 -8.19 1.29
N ASN A 361 -14.46 -8.78 2.34
CA ASN A 361 -15.45 -9.84 2.17
C ASN A 361 -16.73 -9.31 1.55
N LYS A 362 -17.44 -10.15 0.82
CA LYS A 362 -18.75 -9.80 0.24
C LYS A 362 -19.84 -9.53 1.28
N HIS A 363 -19.80 -10.24 2.41
CA HIS A 363 -20.78 -10.16 3.51
C HIS A 363 -20.11 -9.99 4.87
N PRO A 364 -19.32 -8.91 5.09
CA PRO A 364 -18.56 -8.77 6.32
C PRO A 364 -19.44 -8.62 7.56
N GLU A 365 -20.68 -8.16 7.39
CA GLU A 365 -21.68 -8.04 8.47
C GLU A 365 -22.08 -9.39 9.09
N THR A 366 -21.76 -10.51 8.44
CA THR A 366 -22.10 -11.85 8.92
C THR A 366 -21.08 -12.44 9.88
N PHE A 367 -19.92 -11.81 10.02
CA PHE A 367 -18.89 -12.28 10.94
C PHE A 367 -19.25 -11.97 12.39
N ALA A 368 -18.86 -12.89 13.27
CA ALA A 368 -18.86 -12.62 14.70
C ALA A 368 -17.76 -11.61 15.04
N GLU A 369 -18.01 -10.82 16.07
CA GLU A 369 -16.98 -10.02 16.73
C GLU A 369 -15.89 -10.95 17.29
N LEU A 370 -14.64 -10.48 17.32
CA LEU A 370 -13.52 -11.32 17.78
C LEU A 370 -13.71 -11.82 19.21
N TRP A 371 -14.26 -10.96 20.06
CA TRP A 371 -14.50 -11.24 21.46
C TRP A 371 -15.97 -11.10 21.80
N ASN A 372 -16.50 -12.13 22.47
CA ASN A 372 -17.82 -12.10 23.07
C ASN A 372 -17.65 -12.00 24.59
N LEU A 373 -18.37 -11.07 25.21
CA LEU A 373 -18.47 -11.00 26.67
C LEU A 373 -19.42 -12.11 27.14
N ALA A 374 -19.11 -12.74 28.27
CA ALA A 374 -19.79 -13.95 28.72
C ALA A 374 -21.27 -13.68 29.06
N GLY A 375 -22.19 -14.37 28.36
CA GLY A 375 -23.64 -14.29 28.60
C GLY A 375 -24.47 -13.77 27.43
N ASP A 376 -23.84 -13.30 26.35
CA ASP A 376 -24.43 -12.26 25.49
C ASP A 376 -24.23 -12.49 23.97
N ALA A 377 -24.43 -13.72 23.49
CA ALA A 377 -24.53 -13.92 22.05
C ALA A 377 -25.89 -13.38 21.58
N ASP A 378 -25.87 -12.21 20.93
CA ASP A 378 -26.93 -11.63 20.07
C ASP A 378 -27.84 -10.52 20.64
N GLU A 379 -27.68 -10.04 21.88
CA GLU A 379 -28.47 -8.90 22.35
C GLU A 379 -27.82 -7.57 21.92
N THR A 380 -28.48 -6.80 21.05
CA THR A 380 -28.14 -5.39 20.78
C THR A 380 -29.19 -4.47 21.38
N ASN A 381 -28.79 -3.28 21.85
CA ASN A 381 -29.71 -2.25 22.36
C ASN A 381 -30.69 -1.71 21.30
N GLY A 382 -30.43 -1.98 20.02
CA GLY A 382 -31.25 -1.61 18.89
C GLY A 382 -30.81 -2.30 17.60
N ALA A 383 -31.57 -2.13 16.52
CA ALA A 383 -31.13 -2.52 15.19
C ALA A 383 -30.05 -1.54 14.72
N GLN A 384 -28.97 -2.08 14.15
CA GLN A 384 -27.94 -1.26 13.52
C GLN A 384 -28.56 -0.36 12.44
N ARG A 385 -28.12 0.89 12.36
CA ARG A 385 -28.62 1.83 11.35
C ARG A 385 -28.13 1.47 9.94
N TRP A 386 -28.78 2.08 8.94
CA TRP A 386 -28.35 2.02 7.53
C TRP A 386 -28.32 0.61 6.93
N LEU A 387 -29.24 -0.27 7.36
CA LEU A 387 -29.35 -1.63 6.81
C LEU A 387 -29.95 -1.65 5.40
N THR A 388 -30.84 -0.71 5.11
CA THR A 388 -31.49 -0.54 3.80
C THR A 388 -31.43 0.93 3.40
N TYR A 389 -31.42 1.20 2.09
CA TYR A 389 -31.56 2.55 1.59
C TYR A 389 -32.96 3.08 1.93
N GLU A 390 -33.02 4.35 2.31
CA GLU A 390 -34.27 5.10 2.49
C GLU A 390 -34.25 6.29 1.54
N GLY A 391 -35.22 6.33 0.63
CA GLY A 391 -35.26 7.32 -0.45
C GLY A 391 -34.21 7.08 -1.54
N GLY A 392 -34.13 8.00 -2.50
CA GLY A 392 -33.20 7.90 -3.62
C GLY A 392 -33.55 6.81 -4.64
N ALA A 393 -32.55 6.39 -5.43
CA ALA A 393 -32.74 5.47 -6.54
C ALA A 393 -32.84 3.99 -6.11
N ARG A 394 -32.29 3.64 -4.94
CA ARG A 394 -32.23 2.27 -4.41
C ARG A 394 -33.15 2.02 -3.20
N ASP A 395 -34.20 2.82 -3.01
CA ASP A 395 -35.10 2.75 -1.84
C ASP A 395 -35.58 1.32 -1.52
N GLY A 396 -35.36 0.89 -0.28
CA GLY A 396 -35.72 -0.45 0.22
C GLY A 396 -34.71 -1.57 -0.07
N GLU A 397 -33.67 -1.35 -0.89
CA GLU A 397 -32.61 -2.33 -1.09
C GLU A 397 -31.66 -2.40 0.11
N THR A 398 -31.13 -3.58 0.41
CA THR A 398 -30.08 -3.76 1.43
C THR A 398 -28.82 -3.03 1.01
N ILE A 399 -28.24 -2.25 1.92
CA ILE A 399 -26.98 -1.54 1.66
C ILE A 399 -25.82 -2.53 1.86
N PRO A 400 -24.99 -2.80 0.83
CA PRO A 400 -23.82 -3.63 1.00
C PRO A 400 -22.85 -3.00 2.00
N SER A 401 -22.12 -3.81 2.76
CA SER A 401 -21.14 -3.34 3.74
C SER A 401 -19.68 -3.62 3.35
N ASN A 402 -19.48 -4.20 2.16
CA ASN A 402 -18.16 -4.51 1.61
C ASN A 402 -17.57 -3.37 0.78
N VAL A 403 -16.25 -3.45 0.53
CA VAL A 403 -15.52 -2.59 -0.40
C VAL A 403 -15.02 -3.40 -1.59
N GLN A 404 -14.68 -2.72 -2.68
CA GLN A 404 -14.19 -3.31 -3.93
C GLN A 404 -12.67 -3.31 -4.04
N MET A 405 -11.97 -2.68 -3.10
CA MET A 405 -10.52 -2.77 -2.95
C MET A 405 -10.13 -2.54 -1.49
N VAL A 406 -9.13 -3.27 -1.01
CA VAL A 406 -8.59 -3.12 0.34
C VAL A 406 -7.11 -2.81 0.27
N TYR A 407 -6.65 -1.83 1.06
CA TYR A 407 -5.25 -1.65 1.39
C TYR A 407 -5.01 -1.80 2.89
N ALA A 408 -4.31 -2.86 3.29
CA ALA A 408 -3.89 -3.06 4.67
C ALA A 408 -2.37 -2.98 4.83
N ALA A 409 -1.92 -2.03 5.65
CA ALA A 409 -0.52 -1.85 5.99
C ALA A 409 -0.28 -2.24 7.45
N VAL A 410 0.00 -3.53 7.69
CA VAL A 410 0.13 -4.09 9.04
C VAL A 410 -1.19 -4.00 9.84
N GLY A 411 -1.52 -5.02 10.63
CA GLY A 411 -2.70 -4.95 11.51
C GLY A 411 -3.30 -6.30 11.86
N ASN A 412 -4.61 -6.30 12.07
CA ASN A 412 -5.45 -7.48 12.22
C ASN A 412 -6.44 -7.52 11.06
N GLY A 413 -7.09 -8.66 10.84
CA GLY A 413 -8.08 -8.80 9.77
C GLY A 413 -7.94 -10.07 8.97
N GLU A 414 -6.74 -10.65 8.97
CA GLU A 414 -6.37 -11.75 8.10
C GLU A 414 -7.24 -12.99 8.27
N GLU A 415 -7.83 -13.17 9.46
CA GLU A 415 -8.70 -14.28 9.82
C GLU A 415 -10.04 -14.29 9.06
N TRP A 416 -10.47 -13.16 8.49
CA TRP A 416 -11.74 -13.06 7.77
C TRP A 416 -11.62 -13.25 6.27
N CYS A 417 -10.43 -13.47 5.71
CA CYS A 417 -10.30 -13.66 4.26
C CYS A 417 -11.12 -14.87 3.79
N SER A 418 -11.89 -14.74 2.70
CA SER A 418 -12.69 -15.83 2.12
C SER A 418 -12.72 -15.79 0.59
N GLU A 419 -13.50 -16.67 -0.04
CA GLU A 419 -13.75 -16.63 -1.49
C GLU A 419 -14.45 -15.33 -1.90
N ASP A 420 -14.28 -14.88 -3.15
CA ASP A 420 -14.82 -13.62 -3.68
C ASP A 420 -14.39 -12.34 -2.93
N PHE A 421 -13.30 -12.41 -2.15
CA PHE A 421 -12.77 -11.27 -1.42
C PHE A 421 -12.17 -10.21 -2.35
N ALA A 422 -12.25 -8.95 -1.92
CA ALA A 422 -11.80 -7.82 -2.71
C ALA A 422 -10.29 -7.88 -3.04
N PRO A 423 -9.89 -7.39 -4.23
CA PRO A 423 -8.49 -7.15 -4.58
C PRO A 423 -7.74 -6.44 -3.45
N THR A 424 -6.58 -7.01 -3.09
CA THR A 424 -5.82 -6.61 -1.90
C THR A 424 -4.49 -5.98 -2.29
N PHE A 425 -4.26 -4.77 -1.80
CA PHE A 425 -2.94 -4.18 -1.72
C PHE A 425 -2.41 -4.31 -0.29
N SER A 426 -1.11 -4.56 -0.12
CA SER A 426 -0.51 -4.54 1.22
C SER A 426 0.92 -4.03 1.22
N SER A 427 1.36 -3.54 2.38
CA SER A 427 2.71 -3.06 2.56
C SER A 427 3.21 -3.31 3.97
N GLN A 428 4.52 -3.49 4.10
CA GLN A 428 5.15 -3.71 5.40
C GLN A 428 6.57 -3.18 5.45
N GLY A 429 6.93 -2.48 6.52
CA GLY A 429 8.32 -2.13 6.82
C GLY A 429 9.15 -3.35 7.20
N GLU A 430 10.35 -3.50 6.63
CA GLU A 430 11.28 -4.61 6.98
C GLU A 430 11.91 -4.42 8.37
N ASP A 431 11.96 -3.19 8.87
CA ASP A 431 12.46 -2.84 10.21
C ASP A 431 11.32 -2.69 11.23
N ASP A 432 10.11 -3.20 10.91
CA ASP A 432 9.02 -3.24 11.87
C ASP A 432 9.34 -4.29 12.95
N GLY A 433 9.72 -3.81 14.14
CA GLY A 433 10.25 -4.64 15.24
C GLY A 433 9.24 -5.59 15.87
N ASP A 434 7.98 -5.58 15.44
CA ASP A 434 6.93 -6.43 15.97
C ASP A 434 6.87 -7.78 15.20
N VAL A 435 7.18 -8.87 15.89
CA VAL A 435 7.21 -10.22 15.30
C VAL A 435 5.84 -10.66 14.77
N SER A 436 4.73 -10.20 15.39
CA SER A 436 3.38 -10.51 14.90
C SER A 436 3.08 -9.80 13.58
N VAL A 437 3.59 -8.57 13.46
CA VAL A 437 3.56 -7.76 12.26
C VAL A 437 4.40 -8.42 11.16
N ASN A 438 5.59 -8.94 11.46
CA ASN A 438 6.51 -9.58 10.51
C ASN A 438 5.94 -10.78 9.73
N SER A 439 4.82 -11.35 10.17
CA SER A 439 4.11 -12.41 9.45
C SER A 439 2.81 -11.95 8.77
N TYR A 440 2.38 -10.71 8.98
CA TYR A 440 1.08 -10.22 8.51
C TYR A 440 0.99 -10.23 6.98
N MET A 441 1.94 -9.61 6.28
CA MET A 441 1.94 -9.57 4.82
C MET A 441 2.06 -10.97 4.19
N GLU A 442 2.78 -11.89 4.85
CA GLU A 442 2.87 -13.28 4.40
C GLU A 442 1.53 -14.01 4.53
N ARG A 443 0.79 -13.76 5.62
CA ARG A 443 -0.56 -14.31 5.82
C ARG A 443 -1.55 -13.77 4.79
N LEU A 444 -1.55 -12.46 4.52
CA LEU A 444 -2.40 -11.88 3.48
C LEU A 444 -2.11 -12.47 2.10
N ARG A 445 -0.82 -12.62 1.75
CA ARG A 445 -0.40 -13.24 0.49
C ARG A 445 -0.79 -14.71 0.42
N SER A 446 -0.64 -15.45 1.52
CA SER A 446 -1.03 -16.86 1.60
C SER A 446 -2.53 -17.04 1.42
N ASN A 447 -3.34 -16.21 2.10
CA ASN A 447 -4.79 -16.20 1.96
C ASN A 447 -5.20 -15.84 0.52
N SER A 448 -4.56 -14.81 -0.05
CA SER A 448 -4.80 -14.41 -1.44
C SER A 448 -4.47 -15.52 -2.43
N ARG A 449 -3.42 -16.30 -2.19
CA ARG A 449 -3.10 -17.47 -3.02
C ARG A 449 -4.14 -18.58 -2.84
N TYR A 450 -4.56 -18.83 -1.61
CA TYR A 450 -5.51 -19.91 -1.30
C TYR A 450 -6.89 -19.66 -1.92
N PHE A 451 -7.39 -18.43 -1.85
CA PHE A 451 -8.70 -18.02 -2.39
C PHE A 451 -8.64 -17.44 -3.81
N ASP A 452 -7.47 -17.48 -4.46
CA ASP A 452 -7.21 -16.90 -5.80
C ASP A 452 -7.62 -15.42 -5.93
N ILE A 453 -7.30 -14.62 -4.91
CA ILE A 453 -7.63 -13.19 -4.84
C ILE A 453 -6.52 -12.37 -5.53
N PRO A 454 -6.88 -11.38 -6.38
CA PRO A 454 -5.91 -10.41 -6.91
C PRO A 454 -5.14 -9.71 -5.79
N TYR A 455 -3.81 -9.84 -5.82
CA TYR A 455 -2.96 -9.29 -4.77
C TYR A 455 -1.72 -8.60 -5.32
N LEU A 456 -1.39 -7.44 -4.75
CA LEU A 456 -0.12 -6.76 -4.92
C LEU A 456 0.41 -6.34 -3.54
N GLY A 457 1.70 -6.53 -3.28
CA GLY A 457 2.24 -6.06 -2.03
C GLY A 457 3.75 -5.95 -2.01
N PHE A 458 4.23 -5.06 -1.13
CA PHE A 458 5.62 -4.66 -1.07
C PHE A 458 6.15 -4.65 0.36
N THR A 459 7.34 -5.19 0.55
CA THR A 459 8.14 -4.87 1.74
C THR A 459 8.94 -3.60 1.51
N MET A 460 9.15 -2.80 2.55
CA MET A 460 9.89 -1.55 2.50
C MET A 460 11.19 -1.68 3.29
N PRO A 461 12.35 -1.82 2.60
CA PRO A 461 13.64 -1.91 3.27
C PRO A 461 13.93 -0.66 4.09
N ASP A 462 14.57 -0.84 5.25
CA ASP A 462 15.00 0.25 6.16
C ASP A 462 13.86 1.14 6.70
N VAL A 463 12.61 0.67 6.61
CA VAL A 463 11.42 1.39 7.05
C VAL A 463 10.73 0.59 8.15
N GLY A 464 10.32 1.26 9.22
CA GLY A 464 9.56 0.67 10.33
C GLY A 464 8.04 0.76 10.14
N HIS A 465 7.31 1.05 11.21
CA HIS A 465 5.86 0.98 11.28
C HIS A 465 5.12 2.15 10.57
N THR A 466 4.87 2.03 9.27
CA THR A 466 4.24 3.09 8.46
C THR A 466 3.52 2.59 7.19
N LEU A 467 2.76 3.48 6.54
CA LEU A 467 2.15 3.29 5.22
C LEU A 467 3.20 3.27 4.11
N ILE A 468 2.82 2.79 2.93
CA ILE A 468 3.71 2.60 1.79
C ILE A 468 4.19 3.94 1.21
N TYR A 469 5.50 4.11 1.02
CA TYR A 469 6.00 5.26 0.28
C TYR A 469 7.37 5.03 -0.37
N GLY A 470 7.72 5.92 -1.30
CA GLY A 470 9.06 6.04 -1.84
C GLY A 470 9.44 4.97 -2.85
N TYR A 471 10.66 5.11 -3.38
CA TYR A 471 11.21 4.20 -4.37
C TYR A 471 11.90 3.02 -3.72
N SER A 472 11.52 1.80 -4.10
CA SER A 472 12.19 0.58 -3.67
C SER A 472 13.25 0.15 -4.68
N LYS A 473 14.52 0.09 -4.24
CA LYS A 473 15.59 -0.51 -5.04
C LYS A 473 15.41 -2.02 -5.23
N LYS A 474 14.76 -2.69 -4.27
CA LYS A 474 14.49 -4.14 -4.30
C LYS A 474 13.58 -4.53 -5.46
N TYR A 475 12.60 -3.69 -5.77
CA TYR A 475 11.61 -3.93 -6.83
C TYR A 475 11.77 -3.00 -8.05
N GLN A 476 12.64 -1.98 -7.96
CA GLN A 476 12.78 -0.88 -8.93
C GLN A 476 11.45 -0.22 -9.30
N VAL A 477 10.67 0.12 -8.27
CA VAL A 477 9.34 0.72 -8.42
C VAL A 477 9.14 1.83 -7.40
N ASP A 478 8.41 2.87 -7.78
CA ASP A 478 7.82 3.80 -6.82
C ASP A 478 6.62 3.12 -6.17
N MET A 479 6.80 2.71 -4.92
CA MET A 479 5.82 1.94 -4.17
C MET A 479 4.59 2.78 -3.79
N TYR A 480 4.74 4.09 -3.62
CA TYR A 480 3.61 5.00 -3.40
C TYR A 480 2.73 5.02 -4.65
N ARG A 481 3.34 5.22 -5.82
CA ARG A 481 2.62 5.21 -7.10
C ARG A 481 1.92 3.88 -7.38
N ALA A 482 2.56 2.75 -7.07
CA ALA A 482 1.98 1.42 -7.28
C ALA A 482 0.65 1.21 -6.53
N LEU A 483 0.46 1.88 -5.38
CA LEU A 483 -0.84 1.88 -4.68
C LEU A 483 -1.94 2.53 -5.52
N PHE A 484 -1.67 3.68 -6.14
CA PHE A 484 -2.64 4.38 -6.98
C PHE A 484 -2.89 3.64 -8.28
N ASP A 485 -1.85 3.11 -8.91
CA ASP A 485 -1.98 2.30 -10.13
C ASP A 485 -2.85 1.04 -9.86
N PHE A 486 -2.75 0.45 -8.66
CA PHE A 486 -3.62 -0.63 -8.20
C PHE A 486 -5.06 -0.16 -7.94
N ALA A 487 -5.25 0.88 -7.14
CA ALA A 487 -6.57 1.41 -6.81
C ALA A 487 -7.34 1.85 -8.07
N ASN A 488 -6.68 2.57 -8.98
CA ASN A 488 -7.28 3.08 -10.21
C ASN A 488 -7.76 1.95 -11.13
N TYR A 489 -7.06 0.81 -11.18
CA TYR A 489 -7.54 -0.35 -11.93
C TYR A 489 -8.91 -0.84 -11.42
N TYR A 490 -9.05 -1.02 -10.10
CA TYR A 490 -10.27 -1.58 -9.52
C TYR A 490 -11.39 -0.57 -9.27
N LEU A 491 -11.06 0.71 -9.07
CA LEU A 491 -12.02 1.73 -8.66
C LEU A 491 -12.33 2.74 -9.77
N GLN A 492 -11.41 2.98 -10.71
CA GLN A 492 -11.60 3.89 -11.86
C GLN A 492 -11.62 3.17 -13.21
N ASP A 493 -11.55 1.84 -13.22
CA ASP A 493 -11.43 1.04 -14.44
C ASP A 493 -10.20 1.47 -15.30
N ALA A 494 -9.10 1.88 -14.67
CA ALA A 494 -7.91 2.31 -15.40
C ALA A 494 -7.20 1.15 -16.13
N ASN A 495 -6.21 1.48 -16.94
CA ASN A 495 -5.31 0.49 -17.55
C ASN A 495 -4.50 -0.22 -16.46
N ALA A 496 -4.31 -1.55 -16.60
CA ALA A 496 -3.37 -2.26 -15.72
C ALA A 496 -1.91 -1.83 -15.99
N VAL A 497 -1.06 -2.00 -14.98
CA VAL A 497 0.37 -1.69 -15.02
C VAL A 497 1.15 -2.97 -14.68
N CYS A 498 2.22 -3.24 -15.42
CA CYS A 498 3.22 -4.23 -15.00
C CYS A 498 4.17 -3.56 -13.99
N GLU A 499 3.89 -3.70 -12.70
CA GLU A 499 4.57 -2.97 -11.63
C GLU A 499 6.03 -3.32 -11.50
N TYR A 500 6.37 -4.61 -11.54
CA TYR A 500 7.76 -5.04 -11.54
C TYR A 500 7.95 -6.41 -12.17
N ILE A 501 9.19 -6.65 -12.58
CA ILE A 501 9.69 -7.91 -13.11
C ILE A 501 10.87 -8.31 -12.23
N THR A 502 10.93 -9.57 -11.81
CA THR A 502 12.13 -10.15 -11.19
C THR A 502 12.71 -11.22 -12.11
N PRO A 503 14.03 -11.29 -12.36
CA PRO A 503 15.08 -10.36 -11.89
C PRO A 503 14.82 -8.91 -12.32
N ILE A 504 15.29 -7.94 -11.55
CA ILE A 504 15.13 -6.51 -11.85
C ILE A 504 16.14 -6.06 -12.92
N ASP A 505 15.93 -4.89 -13.51
CA ASP A 505 16.80 -4.37 -14.59
C ASP A 505 18.26 -4.23 -14.14
N GLY A 506 19.17 -4.74 -14.97
CA GLY A 506 20.60 -4.76 -14.73
C GLY A 506 21.09 -5.88 -13.81
N THR A 507 20.23 -6.79 -13.32
CA THR A 507 20.66 -7.91 -12.47
C THR A 507 21.71 -8.76 -13.20
N GLN A 508 22.80 -9.11 -12.52
CA GLN A 508 23.88 -9.96 -13.03
C GLN A 508 23.81 -11.34 -12.38
N GLU A 509 24.50 -12.31 -12.98
CA GLU A 509 24.68 -13.64 -12.39
C GLU A 509 23.35 -14.33 -12.03
N VAL A 510 22.33 -14.16 -12.88
CA VAL A 510 21.06 -14.88 -12.72
C VAL A 510 21.25 -16.36 -13.09
N PRO A 511 20.84 -17.32 -12.27
CA PRO A 511 20.86 -18.73 -12.67
C PRO A 511 20.06 -18.96 -13.96
N THR A 512 20.53 -19.85 -14.83
CA THR A 512 19.82 -20.18 -16.08
C THR A 512 18.50 -20.92 -15.85
N ASP A 513 18.32 -21.52 -14.68
CA ASP A 513 17.06 -22.07 -14.15
C ASP A 513 16.31 -21.06 -13.26
N GLY A 514 16.78 -19.80 -13.22
CA GLY A 514 16.20 -18.72 -12.45
C GLY A 514 14.79 -18.38 -12.95
N LYS A 515 13.83 -18.42 -12.03
CA LYS A 515 12.43 -18.06 -12.33
C LYS A 515 12.31 -16.56 -12.59
N ILE A 516 11.53 -16.21 -13.62
CA ILE A 516 11.16 -14.82 -13.92
C ILE A 516 9.75 -14.59 -13.38
N THR A 517 9.52 -13.54 -12.59
CA THR A 517 8.18 -13.20 -12.08
C THR A 517 7.73 -11.85 -12.62
N LEU A 518 6.46 -11.75 -13.02
CA LEU A 518 5.78 -10.52 -13.39
C LEU A 518 4.70 -10.22 -12.35
N LYS A 519 4.55 -8.95 -11.98
CA LYS A 519 3.43 -8.47 -11.17
C LYS A 519 2.65 -7.40 -11.89
N PHE A 520 1.33 -7.54 -11.91
CA PHE A 520 0.40 -6.61 -12.52
C PHE A 520 -0.53 -6.00 -11.47
N THR A 521 -1.01 -4.79 -11.72
CA THR A 521 -2.07 -4.19 -10.87
C THR A 521 -3.43 -4.84 -11.10
N GLY A 522 -3.68 -5.35 -12.31
CA GLY A 522 -4.92 -6.01 -12.70
C GLY A 522 -4.69 -7.43 -13.24
N PRO A 523 -5.71 -8.31 -13.22
CA PRO A 523 -5.62 -9.65 -13.76
C PRO A 523 -5.32 -9.64 -15.27
N VAL A 524 -4.46 -10.55 -15.70
CA VAL A 524 -4.14 -10.79 -17.11
C VAL A 524 -4.38 -12.26 -17.42
N SER A 525 -4.98 -12.58 -18.57
CA SER A 525 -5.25 -13.98 -18.92
C SER A 525 -3.97 -14.75 -19.29
N ARG A 526 -3.99 -16.08 -19.11
CA ARG A 526 -2.90 -16.97 -19.57
C ARG A 526 -2.58 -16.82 -21.05
N TYR A 527 -3.62 -16.66 -21.86
CA TYR A 527 -3.47 -16.48 -23.30
C TYR A 527 -2.66 -15.23 -23.61
N GLU A 528 -3.04 -14.10 -23.00
CA GLU A 528 -2.32 -12.82 -23.17
C GLU A 528 -0.85 -12.92 -22.74
N ILE A 529 -0.56 -13.61 -21.63
CA ILE A 529 0.81 -13.79 -21.15
C ILE A 529 1.62 -14.69 -22.10
N SER A 530 1.12 -15.88 -22.41
CA SER A 530 1.85 -16.87 -23.20
C SER A 530 2.08 -16.48 -24.65
N GLU A 531 1.19 -15.67 -25.24
CA GLU A 531 1.32 -15.25 -26.64
C GLU A 531 2.13 -13.97 -26.82
N LYS A 532 2.10 -13.04 -25.86
CA LYS A 532 2.64 -11.69 -26.04
C LYS A 532 3.87 -11.37 -25.20
N VAL A 533 4.04 -11.99 -24.02
CA VAL A 533 5.25 -11.76 -23.21
C VAL A 533 6.40 -12.58 -23.78
N ARG A 534 7.55 -11.94 -23.95
CA ARG A 534 8.75 -12.58 -24.53
C ARG A 534 9.92 -12.51 -23.58
N VAL A 535 10.65 -13.62 -23.47
CA VAL A 535 11.98 -13.68 -22.84
C VAL A 535 12.97 -13.91 -23.97
N ILE A 536 13.81 -12.93 -24.28
CA ILE A 536 14.62 -12.89 -25.50
C ILE A 536 16.08 -13.00 -25.12
N ASP A 537 16.78 -13.95 -25.73
CA ASP A 537 18.24 -13.98 -25.69
C ASP A 537 18.80 -12.92 -26.66
N THR A 538 19.59 -11.98 -26.14
CA THR A 538 20.07 -10.84 -26.94
C THR A 538 21.14 -11.20 -27.98
N VAL A 539 21.83 -12.33 -27.82
CA VAL A 539 22.89 -12.78 -28.72
C VAL A 539 22.31 -13.53 -29.92
N SER A 540 21.34 -14.44 -29.70
CA SER A 540 20.68 -15.16 -30.81
C SER A 540 19.46 -14.42 -31.36
N GLY A 541 18.85 -13.52 -30.59
CA GLY A 541 17.60 -12.86 -30.93
C GLY A 541 16.37 -13.78 -30.86
N THR A 542 16.52 -14.97 -30.28
CA THR A 542 15.48 -15.99 -30.17
C THR A 542 14.78 -15.93 -28.83
N ASP A 543 13.52 -16.36 -28.79
CA ASP A 543 12.78 -16.49 -27.54
C ASP A 543 13.27 -17.71 -26.75
N VAL A 544 13.43 -17.52 -25.45
CA VAL A 544 13.63 -18.59 -24.46
C VAL A 544 12.31 -19.31 -24.29
N THR A 545 12.35 -20.63 -24.39
CA THR A 545 11.21 -21.52 -24.12
C THR A 545 11.08 -21.76 -22.63
N GLY A 546 9.85 -22.05 -22.19
CA GLY A 546 9.54 -22.27 -20.78
C GLY A 546 8.05 -22.39 -20.56
N GLU A 547 7.65 -22.34 -19.29
CA GLU A 547 6.27 -22.43 -18.87
C GLU A 547 5.89 -21.29 -17.92
N TRP A 548 4.70 -20.74 -18.15
CA TRP A 548 4.09 -19.72 -17.31
C TRP A 548 3.13 -20.35 -16.30
N GLU A 549 3.29 -20.00 -15.03
CA GLU A 549 2.37 -20.34 -13.95
C GLU A 549 1.72 -19.05 -13.42
N CYS A 550 0.44 -19.09 -13.09
CA CYS A 550 -0.28 -17.96 -12.52
C CYS A 550 -0.59 -18.19 -11.04
N GLU A 551 -0.55 -17.12 -10.26
CA GLU A 551 -1.01 -17.09 -8.88
C GLU A 551 -1.73 -15.76 -8.60
N LEU A 552 -2.40 -15.69 -7.45
CA LEU A 552 -2.93 -14.45 -6.87
C LEU A 552 -3.94 -13.75 -7.79
N GLY A 553 -5.01 -14.45 -8.19
CA GLY A 553 -6.05 -13.86 -9.04
C GLY A 553 -5.52 -13.37 -10.39
N ARG A 554 -4.52 -14.07 -10.93
CA ARG A 554 -3.85 -13.77 -12.21
C ARG A 554 -3.13 -12.41 -12.28
N THR A 555 -2.81 -11.80 -11.13
CA THR A 555 -1.94 -10.62 -11.08
C THR A 555 -0.46 -10.99 -10.97
N SER A 556 -0.13 -12.26 -10.74
CA SER A 556 1.24 -12.75 -10.62
C SER A 556 1.50 -13.89 -11.60
N TRP A 557 2.59 -13.76 -12.36
CA TRP A 557 2.99 -14.76 -13.36
C TRP A 557 4.45 -15.15 -13.17
N THR A 558 4.73 -16.44 -13.14
CA THR A 558 6.07 -16.98 -12.98
C THR A 558 6.45 -17.80 -14.21
N PHE A 559 7.53 -17.44 -14.89
CA PHE A 559 8.12 -18.20 -15.98
C PHE A 559 9.25 -19.07 -15.47
N THR A 560 9.12 -20.37 -15.70
CA THR A 560 10.20 -21.34 -15.49
C THR A 560 10.85 -21.61 -16.84
N PRO A 561 12.11 -21.17 -17.06
CA PRO A 561 12.81 -21.34 -18.33
C PRO A 561 13.23 -22.79 -18.56
N TYR A 562 13.34 -23.19 -19.83
CA TYR A 562 13.86 -24.49 -20.24
C TYR A 562 15.25 -24.40 -20.88
N ASP A 563 15.48 -23.43 -21.77
CA ASP A 563 16.68 -23.34 -22.60
C ASP A 563 17.38 -21.97 -22.50
N MET A 564 17.32 -21.33 -21.34
CA MET A 564 18.03 -20.07 -21.09
C MET A 564 19.55 -20.31 -21.08
N ARG A 565 20.29 -19.59 -21.93
CA ARG A 565 21.74 -19.77 -22.06
C ARG A 565 22.50 -19.07 -20.94
N GLY A 566 23.62 -19.63 -20.51
CA GLY A 566 24.50 -18.98 -19.54
C GLY A 566 25.41 -17.92 -20.17
N GLY A 567 25.84 -16.95 -19.37
CA GLY A 567 26.85 -15.94 -19.73
C GLY A 567 26.39 -14.88 -20.73
N VAL A 568 25.09 -14.78 -21.02
CA VAL A 568 24.54 -13.82 -21.99
C VAL A 568 23.46 -12.94 -21.38
N GLU A 569 23.22 -11.78 -22.00
CA GLU A 569 22.13 -10.88 -21.61
C GLU A 569 20.81 -11.37 -22.20
N HIS A 570 19.75 -11.29 -21.39
CA HIS A 570 18.37 -11.56 -21.77
C HIS A 570 17.49 -10.32 -21.54
N ILE A 571 16.40 -10.21 -22.30
CA ILE A 571 15.36 -9.19 -22.15
C ILE A 571 14.03 -9.89 -21.84
N VAL A 572 13.38 -9.51 -20.75
CA VAL A 572 11.95 -9.77 -20.54
C VAL A 572 11.17 -8.59 -21.08
N TYR A 573 10.29 -8.81 -22.05
CA TYR A 573 9.48 -7.78 -22.68
C TYR A 573 7.98 -8.06 -22.48
N VAL A 574 7.32 -7.13 -21.79
CA VAL A 574 5.87 -7.08 -21.60
C VAL A 574 5.33 -5.95 -22.46
N PRO A 575 4.61 -6.25 -23.56
CA PRO A 575 4.18 -5.22 -24.50
C PRO A 575 2.97 -4.44 -23.99
N ARG A 576 2.79 -3.22 -24.50
CA ARG A 576 1.69 -2.33 -24.10
C ARG A 576 0.32 -2.87 -24.52
N ASP A 577 0.24 -3.54 -25.67
CA ASP A 577 -1.00 -4.07 -26.24
C ASP A 577 -1.47 -5.39 -25.62
N LEU A 578 -0.80 -5.84 -24.56
CA LEU A 578 -1.30 -6.87 -23.67
C LEU A 578 -2.57 -6.37 -22.95
N LEU A 579 -3.62 -7.18 -22.98
CA LEU A 579 -4.94 -6.83 -22.44
C LEU A 579 -5.12 -7.40 -21.03
N ALA A 580 -5.51 -6.54 -20.09
CA ALA A 580 -6.00 -6.97 -18.78
C ALA A 580 -7.47 -7.44 -18.88
N GLU A 581 -7.99 -8.05 -17.81
CA GLU A 581 -9.36 -8.61 -17.82
C GLU A 581 -10.47 -7.57 -17.96
N ASN A 582 -10.22 -6.29 -17.67
CA ASN A 582 -11.12 -5.19 -17.98
C ASN A 582 -11.13 -4.79 -19.47
N GLY A 583 -10.41 -5.53 -20.32
CA GLY A 583 -10.37 -5.34 -21.77
C GLY A 583 -9.48 -4.19 -22.25
N LYS A 584 -8.79 -3.48 -21.34
CA LYS A 584 -7.90 -2.37 -21.68
C LYS A 584 -6.45 -2.84 -21.84
N PRO A 585 -5.65 -2.20 -22.71
CA PRO A 585 -4.21 -2.46 -22.81
C PRO A 585 -3.49 -2.07 -21.52
N LEU A 586 -2.22 -2.46 -21.36
CA LEU A 586 -1.39 -1.92 -20.29
C LEU A 586 -1.17 -0.41 -20.48
N ALA A 587 -0.96 0.30 -19.36
CA ALA A 587 -0.67 1.74 -19.39
C ALA A 587 0.61 2.03 -20.20
N ALA A 588 1.62 1.17 -20.05
CA ALA A 588 2.89 1.22 -20.78
C ALA A 588 3.45 -0.19 -21.00
N ALA A 589 4.32 -0.33 -22.00
CA ALA A 589 5.16 -1.51 -22.12
C ALA A 589 6.26 -1.49 -21.04
N LYS A 590 6.74 -2.66 -20.64
CA LYS A 590 7.86 -2.81 -19.69
C LYS A 590 8.90 -3.76 -20.26
N ALA A 591 10.16 -3.39 -20.11
CA ALA A 591 11.30 -4.23 -20.49
C ALA A 591 12.31 -4.25 -19.35
N VAL A 592 12.87 -5.42 -19.09
CA VAL A 592 13.93 -5.63 -18.09
C VAL A 592 15.04 -6.48 -18.70
N ARG A 593 16.29 -6.04 -18.51
CA ARG A 593 17.51 -6.74 -18.92
C ARG A 593 18.18 -7.39 -17.73
N PHE A 594 18.69 -8.59 -17.92
CA PHE A 594 19.54 -9.25 -16.93
C PHE A 594 20.58 -10.16 -17.61
N VAL A 595 21.67 -10.44 -16.91
CA VAL A 595 22.75 -11.33 -17.40
C VAL A 595 22.75 -12.59 -16.58
N THR A 596 22.72 -13.73 -17.25
CA THR A 596 22.80 -15.04 -16.60
C THR A 596 24.23 -15.35 -16.15
N LEU A 597 24.38 -16.19 -15.13
CA LEU A 597 25.66 -16.81 -14.75
C LEU A 597 26.33 -17.42 -15.99
N SER A 598 27.64 -17.21 -16.12
CA SER A 598 28.44 -17.86 -17.15
C SER A 598 28.36 -19.36 -16.98
N GLU A 599 27.95 -20.05 -18.05
CA GLU A 599 27.92 -21.50 -18.08
C GLU A 599 28.55 -21.98 -19.39
N SER A 600 29.29 -23.07 -19.29
CA SER A 600 29.70 -23.84 -20.46
C SER A 600 28.81 -25.08 -20.53
N THR A 601 28.08 -25.22 -21.62
CA THR A 601 27.27 -26.41 -21.88
C THR A 601 28.00 -27.32 -22.84
N THR A 602 28.15 -28.58 -22.46
CA THR A 602 28.70 -29.63 -23.32
C THR A 602 27.58 -30.60 -23.66
N ASP A 603 27.21 -30.67 -24.94
CA ASP A 603 26.23 -31.65 -25.39
C ASP A 603 26.76 -33.07 -25.18
N ALA A 604 25.83 -34.01 -24.96
CA ALA A 604 26.17 -35.42 -24.98
C ALA A 604 26.79 -35.77 -26.33
N SER A 605 28.04 -36.26 -26.30
CA SER A 605 28.72 -36.77 -27.49
C SER A 605 28.05 -38.02 -28.05
N ASP A 606 27.38 -38.78 -27.20
CA ASP A 606 26.58 -39.94 -27.56
C ASP A 606 25.45 -40.13 -26.54
N ALA A 607 24.30 -40.59 -27.00
CA ALA A 607 23.15 -40.93 -26.17
C ALA A 607 22.54 -42.23 -26.70
N PHE A 608 22.49 -43.25 -25.86
CA PHE A 608 21.98 -44.56 -26.22
C PHE A 608 20.82 -44.96 -25.31
N SER A 609 19.78 -45.55 -25.89
CA SER A 609 18.72 -46.18 -25.11
C SER A 609 18.55 -47.64 -25.50
N THR A 610 18.39 -48.47 -24.47
CA THR A 610 18.04 -49.88 -24.62
C THR A 610 16.66 -50.12 -25.24
N SER A 611 15.75 -49.14 -25.23
CA SER A 611 14.41 -49.23 -25.85
C SER A 611 14.37 -48.78 -27.31
N GLY A 612 15.47 -48.23 -27.85
CA GLY A 612 15.53 -47.69 -29.22
C GLY A 612 14.96 -46.27 -29.37
N ASP A 613 14.39 -45.71 -28.31
CA ASP A 613 13.97 -44.32 -28.15
C ASP A 613 14.42 -43.79 -26.78
N MET A 614 14.46 -42.48 -26.55
CA MET A 614 14.91 -41.88 -25.26
C MET A 614 13.89 -42.08 -24.11
N THR A 615 13.00 -43.05 -24.22
CA THR A 615 11.92 -43.29 -23.26
C THR A 615 12.41 -44.17 -22.11
N LEU A 616 12.40 -43.63 -20.90
CA LEU A 616 12.64 -44.40 -19.67
C LEU A 616 11.35 -45.15 -19.27
N THR A 617 11.28 -46.46 -19.52
CA THR A 617 10.02 -47.23 -19.41
C THR A 617 9.88 -48.12 -18.15
N LYS A 618 10.85 -48.20 -17.22
CA LYS A 618 10.91 -49.33 -16.26
C LYS A 618 11.42 -49.01 -14.85
N GLY A 619 11.04 -49.87 -13.89
CA GLY A 619 11.26 -49.73 -12.44
C GLY A 619 12.60 -50.23 -11.89
N GLU A 620 12.79 -50.01 -10.58
CA GLU A 620 14.04 -50.22 -9.83
C GLU A 620 14.52 -51.69 -9.90
N GLY A 621 15.58 -51.97 -10.67
CA GLY A 621 16.21 -53.31 -10.77
C GLY A 621 16.51 -53.82 -12.19
N ASP A 622 15.99 -53.18 -13.24
CA ASP A 622 16.31 -53.51 -14.63
C ASP A 622 17.62 -52.83 -15.08
N THR A 623 18.38 -53.47 -15.98
CA THR A 623 19.60 -52.92 -16.59
C THR A 623 19.30 -52.06 -17.82
N SER A 624 18.04 -51.98 -18.22
CA SER A 624 17.56 -51.14 -19.33
C SER A 624 17.57 -49.66 -18.94
N GLY A 625 18.53 -48.87 -19.44
CA GLY A 625 18.68 -47.43 -19.16
C GLY A 625 18.90 -46.60 -20.42
N VAL A 626 18.85 -45.27 -20.24
CA VAL A 626 19.41 -44.29 -21.16
C VAL A 626 20.82 -43.99 -20.67
N TYR A 627 21.80 -44.08 -21.56
CA TYR A 627 23.21 -43.86 -21.30
C TYR A 627 23.62 -42.55 -21.97
N ILE A 628 24.21 -41.65 -21.21
CA ILE A 628 24.64 -40.34 -21.71
C ILE A 628 26.16 -40.24 -21.57
N VAL A 629 26.84 -40.06 -22.69
CA VAL A 629 28.31 -39.95 -22.73
C VAL A 629 28.69 -38.50 -23.00
N MET A 630 29.40 -37.90 -22.06
CA MET A 630 29.90 -36.53 -22.15
C MET A 630 31.44 -36.52 -22.15
N PRO A 631 32.08 -35.73 -23.03
CA PRO A 631 33.51 -35.49 -22.90
C PRO A 631 33.75 -34.66 -21.64
N VAL A 632 34.70 -35.07 -20.80
CA VAL A 632 35.14 -34.24 -19.67
C VAL A 632 36.00 -33.11 -20.25
N THR A 633 35.45 -31.89 -20.24
CA THR A 633 36.20 -30.66 -20.54
C THR A 633 37.08 -30.27 -19.35
N ASP A 634 37.94 -29.27 -19.51
CA ASP A 634 38.60 -28.67 -18.35
C ASP A 634 37.53 -28.03 -17.44
N LEU A 635 37.44 -28.55 -16.21
CA LEU A 635 36.50 -28.10 -15.17
C LEU A 635 37.21 -27.27 -14.09
N SER A 636 38.49 -26.93 -14.27
CA SER A 636 39.29 -26.27 -13.24
C SER A 636 38.76 -24.88 -12.82
N ASP A 637 38.02 -24.22 -13.72
CA ASP A 637 37.37 -22.92 -13.49
C ASP A 637 35.88 -23.06 -13.09
N SER A 638 35.35 -24.28 -12.99
CA SER A 638 33.96 -24.54 -12.65
C SER A 638 33.76 -24.61 -11.13
N THR A 639 32.66 -24.04 -10.65
CA THR A 639 32.26 -24.06 -9.23
C THR A 639 31.15 -25.08 -8.96
N SER A 640 30.45 -25.53 -9.98
CA SER A 640 29.39 -26.53 -9.91
C SER A 640 29.12 -27.13 -11.28
N GLU A 641 28.86 -28.43 -11.33
CA GLU A 641 28.52 -29.16 -12.54
C GLU A 641 27.21 -29.89 -12.40
N SER A 642 26.41 -29.87 -13.47
CA SER A 642 25.10 -30.48 -13.44
C SER A 642 24.77 -31.20 -14.74
N LEU A 643 24.17 -32.38 -14.62
CA LEU A 643 23.48 -33.03 -15.71
C LEU A 643 22.12 -32.37 -15.90
N ARG A 644 21.85 -31.86 -17.10
CA ARG A 644 20.54 -31.31 -17.51
C ARG A 644 19.85 -32.27 -18.47
N PHE A 645 18.55 -32.45 -18.31
CA PHE A 645 17.75 -33.25 -19.24
C PHE A 645 16.28 -32.82 -19.26
N SER A 646 15.70 -32.88 -20.45
CA SER A 646 14.29 -32.59 -20.71
C SER A 646 13.41 -33.83 -20.54
N VAL A 647 12.23 -33.65 -19.96
CA VAL A 647 11.19 -34.68 -19.87
C VAL A 647 9.95 -34.20 -20.59
N THR A 648 9.46 -35.00 -21.52
CA THR A 648 8.29 -34.67 -22.35
C THR A 648 6.97 -35.24 -21.82
N ASN A 649 7.03 -36.19 -20.89
CA ASN A 649 5.85 -36.77 -20.27
C ASN A 649 5.37 -35.91 -19.10
N ASP A 650 4.07 -35.94 -18.82
CA ASP A 650 3.44 -35.14 -17.77
C ASP A 650 3.12 -35.93 -16.48
N ALA A 651 3.76 -37.09 -16.32
CA ALA A 651 3.53 -37.97 -15.19
C ALA A 651 4.57 -37.74 -14.09
N TYR A 652 4.13 -37.92 -12.84
CA TYR A 652 5.03 -37.92 -11.71
C TYR A 652 5.91 -39.19 -11.77
N ASN A 653 7.22 -39.01 -11.93
CA ASN A 653 8.18 -40.11 -12.03
C ASN A 653 9.41 -39.86 -11.14
N ARG A 654 10.28 -40.86 -11.03
CA ARG A 654 11.58 -40.73 -10.36
C ARG A 654 12.66 -41.25 -11.30
N VAL A 655 13.65 -40.41 -11.62
CA VAL A 655 14.80 -40.81 -12.43
C VAL A 655 16.00 -40.98 -11.51
N ALA A 656 16.52 -42.20 -11.44
CA ALA A 656 17.74 -42.49 -10.73
C ALA A 656 18.94 -42.28 -11.66
N VAL A 657 19.90 -41.47 -11.23
CA VAL A 657 21.13 -41.18 -11.97
C VAL A 657 22.25 -42.03 -11.38
N TYR A 658 22.97 -42.75 -12.23
CA TYR A 658 24.10 -43.59 -11.85
C TYR A 658 25.35 -43.09 -12.55
N ALA A 659 26.52 -43.31 -11.94
CA ALA A 659 27.77 -43.28 -12.68
C ALA A 659 27.92 -44.61 -13.43
N VAL A 660 28.50 -44.61 -14.63
CA VAL A 660 28.92 -45.85 -15.30
C VAL A 660 30.39 -46.09 -15.00
N LYS A 661 30.71 -47.27 -14.45
CA LYS A 661 32.06 -47.64 -14.05
C LYS A 661 32.92 -48.05 -15.25
N GLU A 662 32.34 -48.82 -16.18
CA GLU A 662 32.99 -49.26 -17.41
C GLU A 662 31.99 -49.14 -18.57
N TYR A 663 32.25 -48.23 -19.51
CA TYR A 663 31.37 -48.01 -20.67
C TYR A 663 31.77 -48.92 -21.84
N ASN A 664 30.80 -49.63 -22.40
CA ASN A 664 31.00 -50.47 -23.59
C ASN A 664 30.46 -49.74 -24.84
N GLU A 665 31.37 -49.19 -25.65
CA GLU A 665 31.03 -48.42 -26.85
C GLU A 665 30.27 -49.25 -27.92
N GLU A 666 30.58 -50.54 -28.06
CA GLU A 666 29.95 -51.41 -29.07
C GLU A 666 28.55 -51.86 -28.65
N ASN A 667 28.31 -51.93 -27.33
CA ASN A 667 27.03 -52.34 -26.75
C ASN A 667 26.81 -51.64 -25.40
N PRO A 668 26.26 -50.41 -25.38
CA PRO A 668 26.10 -49.64 -24.15
C PRO A 668 25.26 -50.35 -23.07
N ALA A 669 24.33 -51.23 -23.47
CA ALA A 669 23.55 -52.07 -22.56
C ALA A 669 24.41 -53.07 -21.76
N ALA A 670 25.60 -53.41 -22.25
CA ALA A 670 26.58 -54.25 -21.58
C ALA A 670 27.58 -53.44 -20.71
N SER A 671 27.38 -52.13 -20.56
CA SER A 671 28.18 -51.29 -19.66
C SER A 671 27.98 -51.69 -18.19
N VAL A 672 29.02 -51.52 -17.37
CA VAL A 672 28.98 -51.84 -15.95
C VAL A 672 28.46 -50.62 -15.18
N ARG A 673 27.23 -50.73 -14.67
CA ARG A 673 26.64 -49.73 -13.75
C ARG A 673 27.54 -49.54 -12.53
N GLY A 674 27.89 -48.30 -12.25
CA GLY A 674 28.63 -47.88 -11.06
C GLY A 674 27.69 -47.49 -9.91
N GLU A 675 28.12 -46.53 -9.10
CA GLU A 675 27.35 -46.08 -7.95
C GLU A 675 26.13 -45.24 -8.36
N LYS A 676 25.09 -45.25 -7.51
CA LYS A 676 23.95 -44.36 -7.67
C LYS A 676 24.34 -42.98 -7.16
N LEU A 677 24.37 -41.99 -8.05
CA LEU A 677 24.68 -40.61 -7.68
C LEU A 677 23.48 -39.98 -6.97
N GLY A 678 22.25 -40.28 -7.42
CA GLY A 678 21.06 -39.75 -6.76
C GLY A 678 19.75 -40.08 -7.45
N THR A 679 18.71 -39.29 -7.15
CA THR A 679 17.39 -39.43 -7.75
C THR A 679 16.76 -38.06 -7.94
N VAL A 680 16.30 -37.81 -9.16
CA VAL A 680 15.50 -36.64 -9.53
C VAL A 680 14.04 -37.02 -9.47
N ASN A 681 13.24 -36.28 -8.71
CA ASN A 681 11.79 -36.42 -8.73
C ASN A 681 11.25 -35.56 -9.88
N ILE A 682 10.56 -36.20 -10.81
CA ILE A 682 9.92 -35.58 -11.97
C ILE A 682 8.48 -35.31 -11.59
N GLY A 683 8.08 -34.04 -11.59
CA GLY A 683 6.71 -33.61 -11.31
C GLY A 683 5.76 -33.68 -12.50
N GLY A 684 6.32 -33.70 -13.72
CA GLY A 684 5.62 -33.65 -14.99
C GLY A 684 6.58 -33.22 -16.10
N LYS A 685 6.04 -32.64 -17.18
CA LYS A 685 6.85 -32.17 -18.31
C LYS A 685 7.76 -31.02 -17.87
N GLY A 686 9.02 -31.00 -18.30
CA GLY A 686 9.93 -29.89 -18.01
C GLY A 686 11.41 -30.24 -18.09
N GLU A 687 12.25 -29.29 -17.74
CA GLU A 687 13.70 -29.47 -17.61
C GLU A 687 14.09 -29.83 -16.18
N TYR A 688 15.04 -30.74 -16.07
CA TYR A 688 15.52 -31.23 -14.80
C TYR A 688 17.04 -31.13 -14.72
N ARG A 689 17.53 -30.87 -13.51
CA ARG A 689 18.94 -30.71 -13.19
C ARG A 689 19.34 -31.67 -12.09
N PHE A 690 20.49 -32.30 -12.22
CA PHE A 690 21.08 -33.14 -11.20
C PHE A 690 22.54 -32.76 -11.00
N ASP A 691 22.92 -32.41 -9.77
CA ASP A 691 24.30 -32.07 -9.40
C ASP A 691 25.20 -33.32 -9.54
N VAL A 692 26.24 -33.20 -10.35
CA VAL A 692 27.21 -34.25 -10.62
C VAL A 692 28.64 -33.80 -10.31
N SER A 693 28.79 -32.68 -9.60
CA SER A 693 30.08 -32.04 -9.33
C SER A 693 31.06 -33.00 -8.68
N ASP A 694 30.63 -33.67 -7.61
CA ASP A 694 31.47 -34.63 -6.88
C ASP A 694 31.94 -35.78 -7.78
N TYR A 695 31.06 -36.30 -8.65
CA TYR A 695 31.41 -37.38 -9.57
C TYR A 695 32.43 -36.91 -10.60
N LEU A 696 32.19 -35.76 -11.23
CA LEU A 696 33.09 -35.23 -12.24
C LEU A 696 34.46 -34.85 -11.66
N ALA A 697 34.51 -34.37 -10.41
CA ALA A 697 35.76 -34.12 -9.70
C ALA A 697 36.61 -35.38 -9.45
N THR A 698 36.01 -36.58 -9.51
CA THR A 698 36.76 -37.85 -9.43
C THR A 698 37.40 -38.26 -10.76
N LEU A 699 36.99 -37.66 -11.88
CA LEU A 699 37.46 -38.03 -13.21
C LEU A 699 38.74 -37.26 -13.55
N THR A 700 39.70 -37.93 -14.18
CA THR A 700 40.92 -37.28 -14.69
C THR A 700 40.66 -36.56 -16.00
N GLU A 701 41.42 -35.51 -16.30
CA GLU A 701 41.39 -34.82 -17.59
C GLU A 701 41.49 -35.82 -18.77
N GLY A 702 40.58 -35.71 -19.75
CA GLY A 702 40.47 -36.61 -20.89
C GLY A 702 39.65 -37.89 -20.66
N ALA A 703 39.13 -38.11 -19.45
CA ALA A 703 38.11 -39.14 -19.21
C ALA A 703 36.78 -38.80 -19.91
N ARG A 704 35.88 -39.79 -20.00
CA ARG A 704 34.48 -39.56 -20.39
C ARG A 704 33.61 -39.70 -19.15
N ALA A 705 32.75 -38.72 -18.92
CA ALA A 705 31.68 -38.84 -17.95
C ALA A 705 30.56 -39.64 -18.59
N VAL A 706 30.13 -40.71 -17.93
CA VAL A 706 29.07 -41.57 -18.45
C VAL A 706 28.04 -41.79 -17.35
N PHE A 707 26.79 -41.43 -17.67
CA PHE A 707 25.64 -41.51 -16.78
C PHE A 707 24.67 -42.60 -17.22
#